data_AF-A0A3D4VRB3-F1
#
_entry.id   AF-A0A3D4VRB3-F1
#
_cell.length_a   1.000
_cell.length_b   1.000
_cell.length_c   1.000
_cell.angle_alpha   90.00
_cell.angle_beta   90.00
_cell.angle_gamma   90.00
#
_symmetry.space_group_name_H-M   'P 1'
#
loop_
_entity.id
_entity.type
_entity.pdbx_description
1 polymer ?
#
loop_
_entity_poly.entity_id
_entity_poly.type
_entity_poly.pdbx_seq_one_letter_code
_entity_poly.pdbx_strand_id
1 'polypeptide(L)'
;MHKRIFLKALLVSILFLNACSSGSVEDGFSYEKKVGIDDTATLGELDKSQWELNLSKDSFDMETELSMDVLSEEDAQAIAGDFQLLSAPVSLNVKESDGIRLSTPATIKVKIPETYTGPYSSLFMGYLTDEGWEYFTPDTIDLENGIAYATLYHFSTYAFGAPSEQDQIATYAQKVAASNWVKSNNHADLIEATKNQYDDMFLQMGIENTKLRNQFVVDMVSYLEDASQITGDVAPIDALVQMANAASQGEEGKQAFMEKFVEFTGKAMARAMESDPGTFGKAFTSVLSLQKIAKAVESGDDEEALKGLGSLLKAVVPQTQIVETMVLYTVDKARQTIEYWTAEELEKAYQAYIGNGNGKYSFTDDRDFDLIFTTLGGGQRMNEIYIINKWCEARKIDPNTLGQAARDQIVEDAYTALKAHFDLRKVKDPEIKELEMDEQAFIDAMIKEGLMDPTLYKESWGSDNKYNPTQRLDQLYRLKNTVLNLIDPEVAKTLTPSQIAKIMNQWLFHTKDNNRKGFYQYLKDLGYLRKVEANAEYAWVYLETVIYDGKAQIDATNANGVYSNSGEAKPGSYTYTWKYLGEADDYYDPDLLAGEGATITGTNSEPPKVIRGGEVVSLSLNISIGDHLLSYFTANGAISADIDAFDVAAGGTTNAYDDFVNAINKSTFTVDTYETVQRYSDGDTVTATMPTGSEPTEPNTYQKIAIRVSFSSSAIMGANYIYEWKPVE
;
A
#
# COMPACT_ATOMS: atom_id res chain seq x y z
N MET A 1 52.14 24.39 -33.82
CA MET A 1 50.78 24.87 -33.47
C MET A 1 49.81 24.37 -34.53
N HIS A 2 49.11 23.28 -34.23
CA HIS A 2 48.13 22.65 -35.10
C HIS A 2 46.73 22.98 -34.59
N LYS A 3 45.87 23.57 -35.43
CA LYS A 3 44.41 23.37 -35.38
C LYS A 3 43.85 23.50 -36.80
N ARG A 4 43.63 22.34 -37.44
CA ARG A 4 42.66 22.15 -38.52
C ARG A 4 41.28 22.06 -37.86
N ILE A 5 40.33 22.88 -38.29
CA ILE A 5 38.90 22.65 -38.00
C ILE A 5 38.33 22.01 -39.26
N PHE A 6 38.03 20.71 -39.15
CA PHE A 6 37.19 19.98 -40.08
C PHE A 6 35.73 20.29 -39.72
N LEU A 7 35.00 20.86 -40.66
CA LEU A 7 33.55 20.95 -40.63
C LEU A 7 32.99 19.57 -41.01
N LYS A 8 32.51 18.80 -40.03
CA LYS A 8 31.72 17.58 -40.28
C LYS A 8 30.28 17.98 -40.50
N ALA A 9 29.76 17.66 -41.68
CA ALA A 9 28.34 17.74 -42.00
C ALA A 9 27.56 16.78 -41.10
N LEU A 10 26.58 17.32 -40.37
CA LEU A 10 25.54 16.58 -39.67
C LEU A 10 24.40 16.38 -40.69
N LEU A 11 24.30 15.18 -41.25
CA LEU A 11 23.15 14.76 -42.05
C LEU A 11 22.06 14.35 -41.06
N VAL A 12 21.14 15.28 -40.80
CA VAL A 12 19.84 15.00 -40.19
C VAL A 12 18.92 14.61 -41.34
N SER A 13 18.81 13.30 -41.58
CA SER A 13 17.85 12.74 -42.53
C SER A 13 16.47 12.69 -41.88
N ILE A 14 15.73 13.79 -41.92
CA ILE A 14 14.28 13.77 -41.71
C ILE A 14 13.66 13.30 -43.03
N LEU A 15 13.34 12.00 -43.13
CA LEU A 15 12.52 11.44 -44.20
C LEU A 15 11.07 11.40 -43.71
N PHE A 16 10.33 12.50 -43.93
CA PHE A 16 8.87 12.45 -44.01
C PHE A 16 8.50 11.84 -45.37
N LEU A 17 8.26 10.54 -45.42
CA LEU A 17 7.53 9.90 -46.51
C LEU A 17 6.07 9.70 -46.05
N ASN A 18 5.16 10.40 -46.71
CA ASN A 18 3.71 10.27 -46.53
C ASN A 18 3.29 8.82 -46.79
N ALA A 19 2.68 8.16 -45.81
CA ALA A 19 1.91 6.94 -46.06
C ALA A 19 0.73 7.34 -46.97
N CYS A 20 0.61 6.74 -48.15
CA CYS A 20 -0.55 6.95 -49.01
C CYS A 20 -1.70 6.12 -48.45
N SER A 21 -2.72 6.75 -47.86
CA SER A 21 -3.96 6.08 -47.50
C SER A 21 -4.90 6.02 -48.71
N SER A 22 -5.42 4.83 -49.00
CA SER A 22 -6.56 4.64 -49.90
C SER A 22 -7.65 3.92 -49.12
N GLY A 23 -8.81 4.56 -48.94
CA GLY A 23 -9.91 3.96 -48.17
C GLY A 23 -11.04 4.93 -47.79
N SER A 24 -12.19 4.36 -47.48
CA SER A 24 -13.34 5.01 -46.83
C SER A 24 -13.71 4.19 -45.59
N VAL A 25 -14.50 4.74 -44.66
CA VAL A 25 -14.89 4.00 -43.44
C VAL A 25 -15.63 2.70 -43.77
N GLU A 26 -16.38 2.66 -44.88
CA GLU A 26 -17.11 1.47 -45.33
C GLU A 26 -16.19 0.45 -46.02
N ASP A 27 -15.18 0.90 -46.77
CA ASP A 27 -14.30 0.04 -47.58
C ASP A 27 -13.02 -0.43 -46.83
N GLY A 28 -12.77 0.08 -45.62
CA GLY A 28 -11.51 -0.11 -44.90
C GLY A 28 -10.40 0.86 -45.32
N PHE A 29 -9.22 0.74 -44.69
CA PHE A 29 -8.05 1.57 -44.99
C PHE A 29 -6.80 0.71 -45.14
N SER A 30 -5.99 0.96 -46.17
CA SER A 30 -4.68 0.33 -46.32
C SER A 30 -3.55 1.36 -46.27
N TYR A 31 -2.49 1.02 -45.55
CA TYR A 31 -1.26 1.80 -45.42
C TYR A 31 -0.06 0.90 -45.69
N GLU A 32 0.81 1.29 -46.62
CA GLU A 32 2.06 0.58 -46.89
C GLU A 32 3.28 1.43 -46.53
N LYS A 33 4.32 0.79 -45.99
CA LYS A 33 5.59 1.46 -45.70
C LYS A 33 6.78 0.51 -45.77
N LYS A 34 7.88 1.03 -46.29
CA LYS A 34 9.17 0.38 -46.29
C LYS A 34 10.03 0.91 -45.14
N VAL A 35 10.61 0.01 -44.35
CA VAL A 35 11.34 0.35 -43.11
C VAL A 35 12.69 -0.36 -43.10
N GLY A 36 13.76 0.38 -42.85
CA GLY A 36 15.11 -0.17 -42.65
C GLY A 36 15.40 -0.55 -41.19
N ILE A 37 16.57 -1.15 -40.97
CA ILE A 37 17.01 -1.70 -39.66
C ILE A 37 17.01 -0.63 -38.55
N ASP A 38 17.55 0.57 -38.84
CA ASP A 38 17.70 1.67 -37.87
C ASP A 38 16.52 2.66 -37.86
N ASP A 39 15.47 2.38 -38.62
CA ASP A 39 14.38 3.33 -38.84
C ASP A 39 13.34 3.24 -37.72
N THR A 40 12.85 4.40 -37.28
CA THR A 40 11.55 4.50 -36.58
C THR A 40 10.46 4.78 -37.60
N ALA A 41 9.30 4.16 -37.46
CA ALA A 41 8.23 4.34 -38.44
C ALA A 41 6.84 4.38 -37.81
N THR A 42 6.05 5.37 -38.23
CA THR A 42 4.61 5.44 -37.95
C THR A 42 3.80 5.03 -39.19
N LEU A 43 2.77 4.21 -39.00
CA LEU A 43 1.75 3.83 -39.99
C LEU A 43 0.35 4.02 -39.38
N GLY A 44 -0.65 4.31 -40.22
CA GLY A 44 -2.01 4.60 -39.77
C GLY A 44 -2.23 6.07 -39.40
N GLU A 45 -3.50 6.44 -39.22
CA GLU A 45 -3.92 7.79 -38.82
C GLU A 45 -5.09 7.68 -37.83
N LEU A 46 -4.86 7.98 -36.54
CA LEU A 46 -5.87 7.83 -35.48
C LEU A 46 -7.21 8.54 -35.78
N ASP A 47 -7.19 9.71 -36.40
CA ASP A 47 -8.42 10.47 -36.69
C ASP A 47 -9.19 9.95 -37.91
N LYS A 48 -8.60 9.09 -38.74
CA LYS A 48 -9.26 8.50 -39.91
C LYS A 48 -9.58 7.03 -39.71
N SER A 49 -8.56 6.24 -39.41
CA SER A 49 -8.65 4.78 -39.33
C SER A 49 -8.76 4.28 -37.89
N GLN A 50 -8.79 5.17 -36.89
CA GLN A 50 -8.77 4.86 -35.45
C GLN A 50 -7.49 4.18 -34.94
N TRP A 51 -6.58 3.79 -35.82
CA TRP A 51 -5.40 3.01 -35.49
C TRP A 51 -4.11 3.71 -35.93
N GLU A 52 -3.06 3.57 -35.11
CA GLU A 52 -1.71 4.00 -35.45
C GLU A 52 -0.68 3.01 -34.89
N LEU A 53 0.19 2.49 -35.74
CA LEU A 53 1.32 1.64 -35.38
C LEU A 53 2.59 2.48 -35.33
N ASN A 54 3.35 2.37 -34.24
CA ASN A 54 4.67 2.98 -34.09
C ASN A 54 5.73 1.89 -33.91
N LEU A 55 6.63 1.80 -34.88
CA LEU A 55 7.80 0.94 -34.88
C LEU A 55 9.00 1.67 -34.30
N SER A 56 9.68 0.97 -33.39
CA SER A 56 10.96 1.39 -32.81
C SER A 56 12.12 1.08 -33.77
N LYS A 57 13.29 1.65 -33.49
CA LYS A 57 14.52 1.18 -34.14
C LYS A 57 14.72 -0.31 -33.88
N ASP A 58 15.38 -1.01 -34.79
CA ASP A 58 15.68 -2.43 -34.66
C ASP A 58 14.41 -3.28 -34.48
N SER A 59 13.26 -2.84 -35.04
CA SER A 59 12.04 -3.67 -35.10
C SER A 59 12.20 -4.83 -36.08
N PHE A 60 13.06 -4.66 -37.09
CA PHE A 60 13.42 -5.65 -38.11
C PHE A 60 14.94 -5.73 -38.26
N ASP A 61 15.46 -6.92 -38.53
CA ASP A 61 16.88 -7.19 -38.76
C ASP A 61 17.30 -6.96 -40.23
N MET A 62 16.33 -6.68 -41.10
CA MET A 62 16.52 -6.35 -42.50
C MET A 62 15.49 -5.33 -43.01
N GLU A 63 15.78 -4.74 -44.17
CA GLU A 63 14.85 -3.86 -44.87
C GLU A 63 13.55 -4.61 -45.20
N THR A 64 12.42 -4.09 -44.74
CA THR A 64 11.13 -4.79 -44.74
C THR A 64 10.03 -3.89 -45.30
N GLU A 65 9.20 -4.44 -46.20
CA GLU A 65 7.98 -3.81 -46.70
C GLU A 65 6.79 -4.32 -45.89
N LEU A 66 6.14 -3.44 -45.12
CA LEU A 66 5.00 -3.78 -44.28
C LEU A 66 3.71 -3.07 -44.72
N SER A 67 2.58 -3.71 -44.44
CA SER A 67 1.25 -3.14 -44.61
C SER A 67 0.46 -3.15 -43.30
N MET A 68 -0.45 -2.18 -43.19
CA MET A 68 -1.44 -2.06 -42.14
C MET A 68 -2.79 -1.87 -42.80
N ASP A 69 -3.67 -2.85 -42.65
CA ASP A 69 -4.95 -2.95 -43.32
C ASP A 69 -6.07 -2.94 -42.26
N VAL A 70 -6.75 -1.81 -42.11
CA VAL A 70 -7.96 -1.70 -41.29
C VAL A 70 -9.13 -2.26 -42.10
N LEU A 71 -9.76 -3.30 -41.57
CA LEU A 71 -10.77 -4.08 -42.26
C LEU A 71 -12.03 -3.26 -42.56
N SER A 72 -12.76 -3.69 -43.60
CA SER A 72 -14.09 -3.18 -43.90
C SER A 72 -15.09 -3.56 -42.80
N GLU A 73 -16.23 -2.87 -42.74
CA GLU A 73 -17.27 -3.21 -41.76
C GLU A 73 -17.81 -4.64 -41.95
N GLU A 74 -17.94 -5.10 -43.20
CA GLU A 74 -18.38 -6.46 -43.53
C GLU A 74 -17.38 -7.51 -43.02
N ASP A 75 -16.09 -7.31 -43.30
CA ASP A 75 -15.03 -8.22 -42.86
C ASP A 75 -14.88 -8.22 -41.33
N ALA A 76 -15.00 -7.04 -40.70
CA ALA A 76 -14.98 -6.90 -39.25
C ALA A 76 -16.09 -7.71 -38.57
N GLN A 77 -17.32 -7.62 -39.09
CA GLN A 77 -18.46 -8.37 -38.55
C GLN A 77 -18.30 -9.89 -38.74
N ALA A 78 -17.68 -10.33 -39.84
CA ALA A 78 -17.45 -11.74 -40.13
C ALA A 78 -16.53 -12.41 -39.09
N ILE A 79 -15.60 -11.65 -38.48
CA ILE A 79 -14.63 -12.16 -37.50
C ILE A 79 -14.92 -11.74 -36.06
N ALA A 80 -15.91 -10.89 -35.80
CA ALA A 80 -16.16 -10.33 -34.46
C ALA A 80 -16.43 -11.41 -33.39
N GLY A 81 -17.20 -12.44 -33.72
CA GLY A 81 -17.65 -13.44 -32.73
C GLY A 81 -18.44 -12.78 -31.59
N ASP A 82 -18.11 -13.13 -30.34
CA ASP A 82 -18.68 -12.51 -29.13
C ASP A 82 -17.93 -11.24 -28.69
N PHE A 83 -16.90 -10.82 -29.44
CA PHE A 83 -16.14 -9.61 -29.11
C PHE A 83 -16.91 -8.37 -29.56
N GLN A 84 -17.31 -7.52 -28.60
CA GLN A 84 -17.94 -6.24 -28.91
C GLN A 84 -16.87 -5.27 -29.44
N LEU A 85 -16.68 -5.26 -30.76
CA LEU A 85 -15.75 -4.36 -31.44
C LEU A 85 -16.12 -2.89 -31.24
N LEU A 86 -15.14 -2.09 -30.83
CA LEU A 86 -15.25 -0.62 -30.74
C LEU A 86 -14.51 0.09 -31.87
N SER A 87 -13.61 -0.61 -32.55
CA SER A 87 -13.01 -0.18 -33.82
C SER A 87 -12.99 -1.35 -34.80
N ALA A 88 -12.94 -1.04 -36.10
CA ALA A 88 -12.70 -2.06 -37.12
C ALA A 88 -11.33 -2.73 -36.86
N PRO A 89 -11.23 -4.07 -36.91
CA PRO A 89 -9.96 -4.76 -36.71
C PRO A 89 -8.89 -4.33 -37.72
N VAL A 90 -7.63 -4.47 -37.34
CA VAL A 90 -6.46 -4.09 -38.15
C VAL A 90 -5.54 -5.29 -38.36
N SER A 91 -5.23 -5.58 -39.61
CA SER A 91 -4.26 -6.60 -40.01
C SER A 91 -2.90 -5.96 -40.23
N LEU A 92 -1.87 -6.48 -39.56
CA LEU A 92 -0.49 -6.08 -39.75
C LEU A 92 0.24 -7.19 -40.51
N ASN A 93 0.87 -6.86 -41.63
CA ASN A 93 1.50 -7.85 -42.50
C ASN A 93 2.88 -7.39 -42.99
N VAL A 94 3.72 -8.36 -43.35
CA VAL A 94 4.95 -8.14 -44.11
C VAL A 94 4.82 -8.83 -45.45
N LYS A 95 5.27 -8.17 -46.51
CA LYS A 95 5.20 -8.71 -47.85
C LYS A 95 5.98 -10.02 -47.97
N GLU A 96 5.34 -11.04 -48.53
CA GLU A 96 5.92 -12.38 -48.76
C GLU A 96 6.34 -13.13 -47.48
N SER A 97 5.83 -12.73 -46.31
CA SER A 97 6.10 -13.43 -45.06
C SER A 97 4.87 -13.50 -44.17
N ASP A 98 4.49 -14.73 -43.81
CA ASP A 98 3.46 -15.00 -42.82
C ASP A 98 4.10 -15.18 -41.44
N GLY A 99 3.45 -14.66 -40.40
CA GLY A 99 3.87 -14.89 -39.01
C GLY A 99 5.17 -14.19 -38.61
N ILE A 100 5.16 -12.85 -38.55
CA ILE A 100 6.34 -12.06 -38.20
C ILE A 100 6.38 -11.75 -36.70
N ARG A 101 7.54 -12.03 -36.07
CA ARG A 101 7.89 -11.51 -34.74
C ARG A 101 8.86 -10.34 -34.87
N LEU A 102 8.64 -9.29 -34.07
CA LEU A 102 9.39 -8.04 -34.11
C LEU A 102 10.58 -8.07 -33.17
N SER A 103 11.78 -7.77 -33.69
CA SER A 103 13.04 -7.77 -32.93
C SER A 103 13.06 -6.73 -31.81
N THR A 104 12.29 -5.67 -31.96
CA THR A 104 11.97 -4.70 -30.91
C THR A 104 10.47 -4.47 -30.94
N PRO A 105 9.77 -4.44 -29.79
CA PRO A 105 8.32 -4.32 -29.77
C PRO A 105 7.83 -3.00 -30.39
N ALA A 106 6.70 -3.08 -31.08
CA ALA A 106 5.98 -1.92 -31.58
C ALA A 106 4.98 -1.42 -30.54
N THR A 107 4.57 -0.15 -30.66
CA THR A 107 3.43 0.38 -29.92
C THR A 107 2.27 0.59 -30.89
N ILE A 108 1.15 -0.08 -30.65
CA ILE A 108 -0.11 0.21 -31.33
C ILE A 108 -0.97 1.13 -30.47
N LYS A 109 -1.60 2.10 -31.11
CA LYS A 109 -2.55 3.01 -30.51
C LYS A 109 -3.90 2.82 -31.18
N VAL A 110 -4.95 2.89 -30.38
CA VAL A 110 -6.34 2.84 -30.86
C VAL A 110 -7.18 3.91 -30.18
N LYS A 111 -7.96 4.64 -30.98
CA LYS A 111 -8.86 5.69 -30.50
C LYS A 111 -10.15 5.07 -29.99
N ILE A 112 -10.50 5.37 -28.75
CA ILE A 112 -11.76 4.96 -28.13
C ILE A 112 -12.88 5.83 -28.73
N PRO A 113 -13.97 5.24 -29.25
CA PRO A 113 -15.09 6.01 -29.76
C PRO A 113 -15.69 6.92 -28.68
N GLU A 114 -16.00 8.18 -29.03
CA GLU A 114 -16.67 9.12 -28.12
C GLU A 114 -18.05 8.63 -27.66
N THR A 115 -18.64 7.68 -28.40
CA THR A 115 -19.92 7.05 -28.09
C THR A 115 -19.81 5.94 -27.03
N TYR A 116 -18.59 5.53 -26.65
CA TYR A 116 -18.39 4.51 -25.63
C TYR A 116 -18.74 5.05 -24.25
N THR A 117 -19.65 4.37 -23.56
CA THR A 117 -20.13 4.75 -22.22
C THR A 117 -19.93 3.65 -21.17
N GLY A 118 -19.30 2.53 -21.56
CA GLY A 118 -18.97 1.43 -20.65
C GLY A 118 -17.79 1.76 -19.73
N PRO A 119 -17.51 0.89 -18.75
CA PRO A 119 -16.37 1.07 -17.86
C PRO A 119 -15.05 0.89 -18.64
N TYR A 120 -14.03 1.71 -18.36
CA TYR A 120 -12.74 1.55 -19.05
C TYR A 120 -12.03 0.24 -18.69
N SER A 121 -12.43 -0.41 -17.59
CA SER A 121 -11.92 -1.73 -17.20
C SER A 121 -12.42 -2.88 -18.08
N SER A 122 -13.46 -2.68 -18.88
CA SER A 122 -13.93 -3.69 -19.85
C SER A 122 -13.30 -3.54 -21.23
N LEU A 123 -12.32 -2.64 -21.39
CA LEU A 123 -11.63 -2.42 -22.66
C LEU A 123 -10.42 -3.35 -22.80
N PHE A 124 -10.42 -4.16 -23.85
CA PHE A 124 -9.38 -5.11 -24.17
C PHE A 124 -8.90 -4.94 -25.60
N MET A 125 -7.65 -5.33 -25.80
CA MET A 125 -7.14 -5.68 -27.11
C MET A 125 -7.42 -7.17 -27.36
N GLY A 126 -7.54 -7.56 -28.62
CA GLY A 126 -7.55 -8.97 -29.00
C GLY A 126 -6.65 -9.17 -30.21
N TYR A 127 -6.06 -10.35 -30.34
CA TYR A 127 -5.51 -10.80 -31.62
C TYR A 127 -6.22 -12.08 -32.07
N LEU A 128 -6.41 -12.20 -33.37
CA LEU A 128 -7.12 -13.31 -33.97
C LEU A 128 -6.19 -14.52 -34.10
N THR A 129 -6.68 -15.68 -33.70
CA THR A 129 -6.03 -16.98 -33.90
C THR A 129 -6.98 -17.92 -34.66
N ASP A 130 -6.48 -19.08 -35.06
CA ASP A 130 -7.31 -20.14 -35.66
C ASP A 130 -8.47 -20.63 -34.74
N GLU A 131 -8.35 -20.41 -33.43
CA GLU A 131 -9.35 -20.79 -32.43
C GLU A 131 -10.29 -19.62 -32.03
N GLY A 132 -10.07 -18.42 -32.58
CA GLY A 132 -10.82 -17.21 -32.24
C GLY A 132 -9.94 -16.13 -31.61
N TRP A 133 -10.58 -15.14 -30.97
CA TRP A 133 -9.90 -14.03 -30.33
C TRP A 133 -9.23 -14.45 -29.02
N GLU A 134 -7.96 -14.10 -28.88
CA GLU A 134 -7.27 -14.12 -27.58
C GLU A 134 -7.11 -12.69 -27.07
N TYR A 135 -7.60 -12.45 -25.86
CA TYR A 135 -7.71 -11.11 -25.28
C TYR A 135 -6.54 -10.78 -24.36
N PHE A 136 -6.15 -9.51 -24.38
CA PHE A 136 -5.16 -8.95 -23.48
C PHE A 136 -5.50 -7.50 -23.13
N THR A 137 -5.02 -7.05 -21.98
CA THR A 137 -5.30 -5.69 -21.50
C THR A 137 -4.40 -4.67 -22.20
N PRO A 138 -4.89 -3.47 -22.56
CA PRO A 138 -4.03 -2.37 -22.95
C PRO A 138 -2.98 -2.08 -21.86
N ASP A 139 -1.78 -1.68 -22.26
CA ASP A 139 -0.73 -1.27 -21.33
C ASP A 139 -1.16 -0.02 -20.54
N THR A 140 -1.81 0.91 -21.23
CA THR A 140 -2.33 2.15 -20.63
C THR A 140 -3.47 2.68 -21.49
N ILE A 141 -4.44 3.32 -20.85
CA ILE A 141 -5.50 4.11 -21.46
C ILE A 141 -5.29 5.56 -21.03
N ASP A 142 -5.11 6.45 -21.99
CA ASP A 142 -5.18 7.89 -21.80
C ASP A 142 -6.65 8.30 -21.75
N LEU A 143 -7.12 8.66 -20.56
CA LEU A 143 -8.51 9.00 -20.28
C LEU A 143 -8.87 10.40 -20.81
N GLU A 144 -7.88 11.28 -20.97
CA GLU A 144 -8.08 12.64 -21.46
C GLU A 144 -8.26 12.65 -22.98
N ASN A 145 -7.40 11.92 -23.69
CA ASN A 145 -7.41 11.87 -25.16
C ASN A 145 -8.26 10.71 -25.72
N GLY A 146 -8.71 9.78 -24.86
CA GLY A 146 -9.48 8.62 -25.29
C GLY A 146 -8.67 7.69 -26.18
N ILE A 147 -7.43 7.36 -25.78
CA ILE A 147 -6.52 6.52 -26.57
C ILE A 147 -6.04 5.35 -25.72
N ALA A 148 -6.20 4.13 -26.21
CA ALA A 148 -5.57 2.94 -25.62
C ALA A 148 -4.24 2.64 -26.32
N TYR A 149 -3.26 2.23 -25.53
CA TYR A 149 -1.90 1.88 -25.96
C TYR A 149 -1.64 0.43 -25.64
N ALA A 150 -1.05 -0.29 -26.59
CA ALA A 150 -0.62 -1.66 -26.39
C ALA A 150 0.71 -1.94 -27.08
N THR A 151 1.51 -2.79 -26.45
CA THR A 151 2.80 -3.24 -26.96
C THR A 151 2.61 -4.52 -27.78
N LEU A 152 3.12 -4.51 -29.01
CA LEU A 152 3.02 -5.64 -29.93
C LEU A 152 4.41 -6.26 -30.15
N TYR A 153 4.48 -7.58 -30.04
CA TYR A 153 5.70 -8.36 -30.27
C TYR A 153 5.68 -9.15 -31.57
N HIS A 154 4.52 -9.24 -32.20
CA HIS A 154 4.32 -9.94 -33.46
C HIS A 154 3.25 -9.25 -34.28
N PHE A 155 3.26 -9.49 -35.58
CA PHE A 155 2.22 -9.05 -36.48
C PHE A 155 1.14 -10.12 -36.58
N SER A 156 -0.11 -9.66 -36.56
CA SER A 156 -1.34 -10.44 -36.60
C SER A 156 -2.51 -9.52 -36.98
N THR A 157 -3.72 -10.06 -36.97
CA THR A 157 -4.96 -9.26 -36.97
C THR A 157 -5.33 -8.91 -35.54
N TYR A 158 -5.45 -7.62 -35.25
CA TYR A 158 -5.76 -7.08 -33.94
C TYR A 158 -7.12 -6.40 -33.92
N ALA A 159 -7.82 -6.47 -32.79
CA ALA A 159 -9.06 -5.76 -32.54
C ALA A 159 -9.04 -5.05 -31.19
N PHE A 160 -9.95 -4.09 -31.03
CA PHE A 160 -10.14 -3.36 -29.79
C PHE A 160 -11.63 -3.29 -29.46
N GLY A 161 -11.98 -3.58 -28.21
CA GLY A 161 -13.38 -3.65 -27.82
C GLY A 161 -13.60 -4.14 -26.39
N ALA A 162 -14.80 -4.66 -26.14
CA ALA A 162 -15.17 -5.31 -24.89
C ALA A 162 -15.51 -6.80 -25.13
N PRO A 163 -14.73 -7.76 -24.58
CA PRO A 163 -15.06 -9.16 -24.66
C PRO A 163 -16.17 -9.51 -23.65
N SER A 164 -16.64 -10.75 -23.64
CA SER A 164 -17.66 -11.18 -22.67
C SER A 164 -17.16 -11.00 -21.23
N GLU A 165 -18.06 -10.77 -20.26
CA GLU A 165 -17.65 -10.60 -18.84
C GLU A 165 -16.83 -11.80 -18.33
N GLN A 166 -17.20 -13.01 -18.76
CA GLN A 166 -16.46 -14.22 -18.42
C GLN A 166 -15.05 -14.23 -19.00
N ASP A 167 -14.87 -13.78 -20.24
CA ASP A 167 -13.53 -13.68 -20.86
C ASP A 167 -12.70 -12.59 -20.18
N GLN A 168 -13.30 -11.46 -19.82
CA GLN A 168 -12.62 -10.43 -19.04
C GLN A 168 -12.09 -10.99 -17.70
N ILE A 169 -12.95 -11.71 -16.97
CA ILE A 169 -12.60 -12.36 -15.70
C ILE A 169 -11.49 -13.39 -15.91
N ALA A 170 -11.61 -14.25 -16.92
CA ALA A 170 -10.63 -15.28 -17.23
C ALA A 170 -9.25 -14.67 -17.58
N THR A 171 -9.21 -13.64 -18.44
CA THR A 171 -7.95 -12.97 -18.81
C THR A 171 -7.26 -12.36 -17.58
N TYR A 172 -8.00 -11.70 -16.69
CA TYR A 172 -7.42 -11.19 -15.44
C TYR A 172 -6.98 -12.31 -14.50
N ALA A 173 -7.78 -13.37 -14.36
CA ALA A 173 -7.50 -14.47 -13.43
C ALA A 173 -6.27 -15.26 -13.85
N GLN A 174 -6.12 -15.56 -15.14
CA GLN A 174 -4.95 -16.23 -15.70
C GLN A 174 -3.68 -15.43 -15.38
N LYS A 175 -3.73 -14.10 -15.56
CA LYS A 175 -2.60 -13.20 -15.27
C LYS A 175 -2.22 -13.20 -13.79
N VAL A 176 -3.22 -13.11 -12.90
CA VAL A 176 -2.98 -13.11 -11.45
C VAL A 176 -2.49 -14.47 -10.97
N ALA A 177 -3.11 -15.57 -11.40
CA ALA A 177 -2.75 -16.92 -11.00
C ALA A 177 -1.31 -17.26 -11.43
N ALA A 178 -0.93 -16.91 -12.66
CA ALA A 178 0.45 -17.06 -13.12
C ALA A 178 1.42 -16.25 -12.25
N SER A 179 1.11 -14.97 -11.98
CA SER A 179 1.95 -14.12 -11.13
C SER A 179 2.06 -14.63 -9.69
N ASN A 180 0.94 -15.04 -9.08
CA ASN A 180 0.88 -15.55 -7.73
C ASN A 180 1.58 -16.90 -7.59
N TRP A 181 1.51 -17.76 -8.60
CA TRP A 181 2.24 -19.02 -8.61
C TRP A 181 3.75 -18.80 -8.68
N VAL A 182 4.23 -17.91 -9.56
CA VAL A 182 5.66 -17.55 -9.62
C VAL A 182 6.13 -16.98 -8.28
N LYS A 183 5.37 -16.05 -7.69
CA LYS A 183 5.69 -15.50 -6.36
C LYS A 183 5.69 -16.57 -5.29
N SER A 184 4.71 -17.46 -5.25
CA SER A 184 4.59 -18.51 -4.23
C SER A 184 5.70 -19.57 -4.35
N ASN A 185 6.15 -19.88 -5.57
CA ASN A 185 7.26 -20.82 -5.77
C ASN A 185 8.61 -20.15 -5.47
N ASN A 186 8.79 -18.89 -5.86
CA ASN A 186 9.97 -18.10 -5.48
C ASN A 186 10.06 -17.96 -3.96
N HIS A 187 8.92 -17.76 -3.30
CA HIS A 187 8.78 -17.73 -1.85
C HIS A 187 9.25 -19.04 -1.22
N ALA A 188 8.83 -20.18 -1.78
CA ALA A 188 9.21 -21.51 -1.28
C ALA A 188 10.70 -21.82 -1.50
N ASP A 189 11.26 -21.51 -2.68
CA ASP A 189 12.67 -21.73 -3.02
C ASP A 189 13.60 -20.81 -2.21
N LEU A 190 13.19 -19.56 -2.02
CA LEU A 190 13.90 -18.59 -1.19
C LEU A 190 13.86 -18.99 0.29
N ILE A 191 12.69 -19.44 0.79
CA ILE A 191 12.60 -20.06 2.11
C ILE A 191 13.57 -21.24 2.17
N GLU A 192 13.54 -22.19 1.24
CA GLU A 192 14.43 -23.37 1.30
C GLU A 192 15.93 -22.99 1.29
N ALA A 193 16.32 -22.04 0.44
CA ALA A 193 17.70 -21.60 0.29
C ALA A 193 18.23 -20.86 1.52
N THR A 194 17.38 -20.05 2.17
CA THR A 194 17.77 -19.13 3.26
C THR A 194 17.31 -19.57 4.65
N LYS A 195 16.45 -20.59 4.75
CA LYS A 195 15.83 -21.05 5.99
C LYS A 195 16.85 -21.48 7.02
N ASN A 196 17.88 -22.24 6.64
CA ASN A 196 18.87 -22.70 7.60
C ASN A 196 19.69 -21.52 8.16
N GLN A 197 20.00 -20.53 7.33
CA GLN A 197 20.78 -19.35 7.70
C GLN A 197 19.95 -18.40 8.57
N TYR A 198 18.67 -18.19 8.24
CA TYR A 198 17.78 -17.40 9.07
C TYR A 198 17.40 -18.13 10.38
N ASP A 199 17.20 -19.45 10.35
CA ASP A 199 16.96 -20.26 11.56
C ASP A 199 18.17 -20.21 12.49
N ASP A 200 19.40 -20.39 11.97
CA ASP A 200 20.65 -20.26 12.72
C ASP A 200 20.87 -18.84 13.24
N MET A 201 20.58 -17.83 12.42
CA MET A 201 20.64 -16.43 12.82
C MET A 201 19.69 -16.18 13.99
N PHE A 202 18.42 -16.58 13.89
CA PHE A 202 17.44 -16.39 14.96
C PHE A 202 17.77 -17.20 16.22
N LEU A 203 18.35 -18.40 16.08
CA LEU A 203 18.91 -19.16 17.20
C LEU A 203 20.04 -18.38 17.90
N GLN A 204 20.98 -17.80 17.14
CA GLN A 204 22.07 -16.99 17.68
C GLN A 204 21.58 -15.67 18.28
N MET A 205 20.46 -15.15 17.79
CA MET A 205 19.73 -14.03 18.37
C MET A 205 18.91 -14.44 19.59
N GLY A 206 18.92 -15.71 20.01
CA GLY A 206 18.30 -16.22 21.23
C GLY A 206 16.81 -16.59 21.10
N ILE A 207 16.30 -16.75 19.89
CA ILE A 207 14.92 -17.15 19.61
C ILE A 207 14.85 -18.68 19.59
N GLU A 208 14.68 -19.33 20.74
CA GLU A 208 14.80 -20.80 20.85
C GLU A 208 13.55 -21.57 20.38
N ASN A 209 12.40 -20.90 20.18
CA ASN A 209 11.17 -21.55 19.72
C ASN A 209 11.17 -21.79 18.20
N THR A 210 11.27 -23.06 17.79
CA THR A 210 11.30 -23.48 16.38
C THR A 210 10.07 -23.09 15.56
N LYS A 211 8.87 -23.11 16.17
CA LYS A 211 7.64 -22.71 15.46
C LYS A 211 7.65 -21.21 15.17
N LEU A 212 8.12 -20.42 16.13
CA LEU A 212 8.24 -18.98 16.00
C LEU A 212 9.34 -18.57 15.03
N ARG A 213 10.50 -19.23 15.07
CA ARG A 213 11.56 -19.00 14.07
C ARG A 213 11.09 -19.31 12.65
N ASN A 214 10.42 -20.45 12.44
CA ASN A 214 9.86 -20.78 11.13
C ASN A 214 8.84 -19.74 10.66
N GLN A 215 7.98 -19.23 11.55
CA GLN A 215 7.05 -18.15 11.22
C GLN A 215 7.80 -16.87 10.85
N PHE A 216 8.85 -16.52 11.60
CA PHE A 216 9.68 -15.34 11.36
C PHE A 216 10.43 -15.41 10.02
N VAL A 217 10.93 -16.60 9.65
CA VAL A 217 11.51 -16.86 8.33
C VAL A 217 10.46 -16.60 7.23
N VAL A 218 9.25 -17.12 7.38
CA VAL A 218 8.15 -16.93 6.40
C VAL A 218 7.74 -15.45 6.28
N ASP A 219 7.57 -14.75 7.41
CA ASP A 219 7.12 -13.35 7.41
C ASP A 219 8.20 -12.41 6.86
N MET A 220 9.48 -12.68 7.15
CA MET A 220 10.58 -11.92 6.57
C MET A 220 10.71 -12.14 5.06
N VAL A 221 10.64 -13.40 4.61
CA VAL A 221 10.74 -13.70 3.19
C VAL A 221 9.57 -13.07 2.43
N SER A 222 8.36 -13.13 2.98
CA SER A 222 7.18 -12.45 2.44
C SER A 222 7.42 -10.94 2.26
N TYR A 223 8.01 -10.29 3.27
CA TYR A 223 8.36 -8.87 3.17
C TYR A 223 9.44 -8.58 2.13
N LEU A 224 10.50 -9.38 2.08
CA LEU A 224 11.62 -9.19 1.16
C LEU A 224 11.20 -9.31 -0.30
N GLU A 225 10.18 -10.11 -0.58
CA GLU A 225 9.57 -10.28 -1.91
C GLU A 225 8.54 -9.19 -2.26
N ASP A 226 7.72 -8.76 -1.30
CA ASP A 226 6.59 -7.86 -1.57
C ASP A 226 6.87 -6.36 -1.32
N ALA A 227 7.96 -5.98 -0.67
CA ALA A 227 8.18 -4.59 -0.26
C ALA A 227 8.41 -3.59 -1.43
N SER A 228 8.68 -4.04 -2.66
CA SER A 228 8.61 -3.18 -3.85
C SER A 228 7.24 -2.53 -4.04
N GLN A 229 6.21 -3.27 -3.65
CA GLN A 229 4.83 -2.87 -3.83
C GLN A 229 4.36 -1.85 -2.77
N ILE A 230 5.17 -1.59 -1.75
CA ILE A 230 4.90 -0.64 -0.66
C ILE A 230 5.56 0.72 -0.93
N THR A 231 6.70 0.76 -1.62
CA THR A 231 7.49 2.00 -1.81
C THR A 231 7.63 2.46 -3.27
N GLY A 232 7.23 1.64 -4.26
CA GLY A 232 7.37 1.97 -5.68
C GLY A 232 8.77 1.75 -6.25
N ASP A 233 9.67 1.13 -5.49
CA ASP A 233 11.06 0.78 -5.87
C ASP A 233 11.22 -0.74 -6.08
N VAL A 234 12.36 -1.17 -6.63
CA VAL A 234 12.76 -2.59 -6.79
C VAL A 234 12.67 -3.36 -5.46
N ALA A 235 12.21 -4.61 -5.47
CA ALA A 235 11.96 -5.35 -4.22
C ALA A 235 13.27 -5.53 -3.45
N PRO A 236 13.27 -5.54 -2.10
CA PRO A 236 14.49 -5.74 -1.32
C PRO A 236 15.26 -7.00 -1.75
N ILE A 237 14.56 -8.08 -2.08
CA ILE A 237 15.19 -9.29 -2.59
C ILE A 237 15.89 -9.06 -3.94
N ASP A 238 15.26 -8.30 -4.84
CA ASP A 238 15.83 -7.96 -6.14
C ASP A 238 17.06 -7.07 -5.97
N ALA A 239 17.00 -6.08 -5.07
CA ALA A 239 18.15 -5.25 -4.76
C ALA A 239 19.33 -6.06 -4.16
N LEU A 240 19.05 -7.11 -3.38
CA LEU A 240 20.10 -8.01 -2.87
C LEU A 240 20.68 -8.90 -3.98
N VAL A 241 19.81 -9.47 -4.81
CA VAL A 241 20.19 -10.24 -6.01
C VAL A 241 21.09 -9.41 -6.93
N GLN A 242 20.83 -8.11 -7.02
CA GLN A 242 21.62 -7.18 -7.80
C GLN A 242 23.02 -6.95 -7.22
N MET A 243 23.15 -6.93 -5.90
CA MET A 243 24.42 -6.66 -5.20
C MET A 243 25.28 -7.90 -5.00
N ALA A 244 24.70 -9.11 -5.04
CA ALA A 244 25.41 -10.38 -4.84
C ALA A 244 26.54 -10.59 -5.87
N ASN A 245 26.37 -10.08 -7.10
CA ASN A 245 27.40 -10.16 -8.14
C ASN A 245 28.56 -9.18 -7.96
N ALA A 246 28.32 -8.01 -7.37
CA ALA A 246 29.43 -7.13 -6.96
C ALA A 246 30.22 -7.79 -5.80
N ALA A 247 29.52 -8.50 -4.92
CA ALA A 247 30.13 -9.25 -3.82
C ALA A 247 31.00 -10.44 -4.25
N SER A 248 30.66 -11.10 -5.36
CA SER A 248 31.50 -12.18 -5.90
C SER A 248 32.79 -11.68 -6.56
N GLN A 249 32.86 -10.40 -6.93
CA GLN A 249 33.98 -9.79 -7.66
C GLN A 249 35.05 -9.12 -6.77
N GLY A 250 34.77 -8.90 -5.47
CA GLY A 250 35.74 -8.29 -4.56
C GLY A 250 35.18 -7.92 -3.19
N GLU A 251 36.08 -7.59 -2.26
CA GLU A 251 35.76 -7.39 -0.84
C GLU A 251 34.87 -6.15 -0.58
N GLU A 252 35.05 -5.07 -1.37
CA GLU A 252 34.17 -3.88 -1.30
C GLU A 252 32.72 -4.20 -1.68
N GLY A 253 32.53 -5.05 -2.70
CA GLY A 253 31.19 -5.49 -3.10
C GLY A 253 30.54 -6.38 -2.04
N LYS A 254 31.32 -7.23 -1.36
CA LYS A 254 30.81 -8.03 -0.23
C LYS A 254 30.34 -7.13 0.89
N GLN A 255 31.13 -6.13 1.24
CA GLN A 255 30.78 -5.20 2.31
C GLN A 255 29.49 -4.42 1.98
N ALA A 256 29.36 -3.92 0.75
CA ALA A 256 28.15 -3.23 0.30
C ALA A 256 26.91 -4.15 0.31
N PHE A 257 27.04 -5.38 -0.20
CA PHE A 257 25.97 -6.38 -0.15
C PHE A 257 25.54 -6.67 1.29
N MET A 258 26.51 -6.85 2.19
CA MET A 258 26.24 -7.17 3.60
C MET A 258 25.54 -6.02 4.32
N GLU A 259 25.93 -4.77 4.07
CA GLU A 259 25.24 -3.62 4.64
C GLU A 259 23.79 -3.53 4.19
N LYS A 260 23.50 -3.81 2.90
CA LYS A 260 22.13 -3.82 2.40
C LYS A 260 21.32 -5.03 2.83
N PHE A 261 21.93 -6.21 2.92
CA PHE A 261 21.29 -7.41 3.45
C PHE A 261 20.83 -7.20 4.89
N VAL A 262 21.71 -6.62 5.71
CA VAL A 262 21.41 -6.26 7.10
C VAL A 262 20.29 -5.23 7.16
N GLU A 263 20.30 -4.21 6.30
CA GLU A 263 19.25 -3.19 6.26
C GLU A 263 17.88 -3.79 5.89
N PHE A 264 17.81 -4.57 4.82
CA PHE A 264 16.55 -5.14 4.35
C PHE A 264 16.02 -6.23 5.27
N THR A 265 16.90 -7.08 5.80
CA THR A 265 16.55 -8.04 6.83
C THR A 265 16.04 -7.31 8.07
N GLY A 266 16.69 -6.22 8.50
CA GLY A 266 16.20 -5.38 9.59
C GLY A 266 14.81 -4.81 9.31
N LYS A 267 14.57 -4.27 8.12
CA LYS A 267 13.24 -3.79 7.70
C LYS A 267 12.18 -4.90 7.68
N ALA A 268 12.56 -6.10 7.22
CA ALA A 268 11.69 -7.27 7.20
C ALA A 268 11.32 -7.74 8.60
N MET A 269 12.31 -7.79 9.50
CA MET A 269 12.10 -8.09 10.91
C MET A 269 11.19 -7.05 11.57
N ALA A 270 11.43 -5.76 11.33
CA ALA A 270 10.59 -4.69 11.85
C ALA A 270 9.14 -4.85 11.37
N ARG A 271 8.93 -5.09 10.08
CA ARG A 271 7.58 -5.29 9.52
C ARG A 271 6.88 -6.54 10.03
N ALA A 272 7.60 -7.66 10.16
CA ALA A 272 7.07 -8.89 10.75
C ALA A 272 6.70 -8.66 12.22
N MET A 273 7.53 -7.91 12.95
CA MET A 273 7.22 -7.46 14.31
C MET A 273 5.99 -6.54 14.36
N GLU A 274 5.75 -5.69 13.36
CA GLU A 274 4.55 -4.84 13.28
C GLU A 274 3.25 -5.61 12.99
N SER A 275 3.31 -6.72 12.25
CA SER A 275 2.13 -7.47 11.79
C SER A 275 1.52 -8.36 12.89
N ASP A 276 2.35 -8.83 13.83
CA ASP A 276 1.94 -9.54 15.04
C ASP A 276 2.82 -9.17 16.27
N PRO A 277 2.72 -7.92 16.77
CA PRO A 277 3.59 -7.41 17.83
C PRO A 277 3.50 -8.22 19.13
N GLY A 278 2.32 -8.79 19.41
CA GLY A 278 2.04 -9.55 20.62
C GLY A 278 2.71 -10.93 20.65
N THR A 279 2.75 -11.64 19.53
CA THR A 279 3.45 -12.93 19.42
C THR A 279 4.96 -12.74 19.50
N PHE A 280 5.49 -11.70 18.86
CA PHE A 280 6.93 -11.45 18.80
C PHE A 280 7.49 -10.83 20.08
N GLY A 281 6.77 -9.90 20.72
CA GLY A 281 7.13 -9.35 22.03
C GLY A 281 7.24 -10.43 23.11
N LYS A 282 6.29 -11.38 23.17
CA LYS A 282 6.31 -12.51 24.10
C LYS A 282 7.49 -13.47 23.85
N ALA A 283 7.86 -13.67 22.59
CA ALA A 283 8.89 -14.62 22.20
C ALA A 283 10.33 -14.10 22.35
N PHE A 284 10.52 -12.77 22.42
CA PHE A 284 11.81 -12.13 22.58
C PHE A 284 12.13 -11.75 24.03
N THR A 285 11.26 -12.13 24.98
CA THR A 285 11.38 -11.82 26.42
C THR A 285 12.70 -12.28 27.06
N SER A 286 13.36 -13.30 26.50
CA SER A 286 14.65 -13.82 26.96
C SER A 286 15.88 -13.13 26.36
N VAL A 287 15.71 -12.21 25.39
CA VAL A 287 16.81 -11.61 24.62
C VAL A 287 16.74 -10.08 24.66
N LEU A 288 17.53 -9.49 25.56
CA LEU A 288 17.52 -8.07 25.90
C LEU A 288 17.67 -7.10 24.69
N SER A 289 18.41 -7.51 23.65
CA SER A 289 18.67 -6.71 22.45
C SER A 289 17.50 -6.76 21.45
N LEU A 290 16.83 -7.91 21.30
CA LEU A 290 15.61 -8.05 20.51
C LEU A 290 14.40 -7.38 21.17
N GLN A 291 14.35 -7.33 22.51
CA GLN A 291 13.33 -6.55 23.23
C GLN A 291 13.40 -5.06 22.87
N LYS A 292 14.58 -4.45 22.93
CA LYS A 292 14.76 -3.03 22.60
C LYS A 292 14.36 -2.70 21.16
N ILE A 293 14.67 -3.60 20.24
CA ILE A 293 14.27 -3.53 18.83
C ILE A 293 12.74 -3.61 18.68
N ALA A 294 12.10 -4.63 19.25
CA ALA A 294 10.65 -4.82 19.16
C ALA A 294 9.89 -3.63 19.75
N LYS A 295 10.46 -3.02 20.79
CA LYS A 295 9.94 -1.83 21.46
C LYS A 295 10.08 -0.55 20.64
N ALA A 296 11.18 -0.39 19.90
CA ALA A 296 11.35 0.71 18.95
C ALA A 296 10.38 0.57 17.74
N VAL A 297 10.13 -0.65 17.29
CA VAL A 297 9.11 -0.96 16.26
C VAL A 297 7.70 -0.65 16.78
N GLU A 298 7.37 -1.03 18.01
CA GLU A 298 6.08 -0.76 18.66
C GLU A 298 5.82 0.74 18.87
N SER A 299 6.87 1.53 19.16
CA SER A 299 6.78 2.98 19.32
C SER A 299 6.80 3.77 18.00
N GLY A 300 6.90 3.10 16.85
CA GLY A 300 7.04 3.74 15.53
C GLY A 300 8.34 4.52 15.37
N ASP A 301 9.37 4.20 16.16
CA ASP A 301 10.72 4.76 16.01
C ASP A 301 11.50 3.89 15.02
N ASP A 302 11.13 4.02 13.75
CA ASP A 302 11.69 3.25 12.64
C ASP A 302 13.22 3.41 12.56
N GLU A 303 13.78 4.55 12.96
CA GLU A 303 15.21 4.82 12.90
C GLU A 303 15.98 4.05 13.99
N GLU A 304 15.47 4.03 15.23
CA GLU A 304 16.08 3.28 16.33
C GLU A 304 15.86 1.76 16.20
N ALA A 305 14.68 1.35 15.74
CA ALA A 305 14.37 -0.04 15.41
C ALA A 305 15.34 -0.59 14.36
N LEU A 306 15.51 0.13 13.24
CA LEU A 306 16.39 -0.29 12.15
C LEU A 306 17.87 -0.21 12.54
N LYS A 307 18.30 0.75 13.37
CA LYS A 307 19.68 0.81 13.89
C LYS A 307 19.97 -0.34 14.86
N GLY A 308 19.02 -0.68 15.73
CA GLY A 308 19.13 -1.79 16.66
C GLY A 308 19.22 -3.13 15.93
N LEU A 309 18.28 -3.37 14.99
CA LEU A 309 18.28 -4.53 14.10
C LEU A 309 19.57 -4.62 13.30
N GLY A 310 20.00 -3.51 12.70
CA GLY A 310 21.22 -3.46 11.91
C GLY A 310 22.48 -3.82 12.71
N SER A 311 22.55 -3.38 13.97
CA SER A 311 23.68 -3.68 14.87
C SER A 311 23.69 -5.14 15.33
N LEU A 312 22.50 -5.69 15.60
CA LEU A 312 22.32 -7.06 16.07
C LEU A 312 22.60 -8.05 14.93
N LEU A 313 22.02 -7.82 13.75
CA LEU A 313 22.26 -8.61 12.54
C LEU A 313 23.75 -8.60 12.14
N LYS A 314 24.46 -7.46 12.23
CA LYS A 314 25.91 -7.40 11.97
C LYS A 314 26.73 -8.33 12.87
N ALA A 315 26.25 -8.68 14.06
CA ALA A 315 26.95 -9.53 15.01
C ALA A 315 26.68 -11.04 14.79
N VAL A 316 25.53 -11.40 14.23
CA VAL A 316 25.09 -12.81 14.11
C VAL A 316 25.10 -13.35 12.68
N VAL A 317 25.13 -12.48 11.67
CA VAL A 317 25.09 -12.90 10.26
C VAL A 317 26.47 -13.46 9.85
N PRO A 318 26.59 -14.77 9.51
CA PRO A 318 27.84 -15.33 9.01
C PRO A 318 28.16 -14.77 7.61
N GLN A 319 29.13 -13.85 7.57
CA GLN A 319 29.37 -12.94 6.45
C GLN A 319 29.69 -13.62 5.10
N THR A 320 30.22 -14.84 5.09
CA THR A 320 30.57 -15.56 3.85
C THR A 320 29.46 -16.49 3.36
N GLN A 321 28.79 -17.23 4.25
CA GLN A 321 27.78 -18.22 3.87
C GLN A 321 26.50 -17.59 3.32
N ILE A 322 26.08 -16.44 3.84
CA ILE A 322 24.88 -15.74 3.32
C ILE A 322 25.15 -15.09 1.98
N VAL A 323 26.35 -14.55 1.75
CA VAL A 323 26.77 -14.09 0.42
C VAL A 323 26.80 -15.27 -0.54
N GLU A 324 27.39 -16.40 -0.19
CA GLU A 324 27.43 -17.60 -1.05
C GLU A 324 26.04 -18.17 -1.32
N THR A 325 25.17 -18.24 -0.31
CA THR A 325 23.78 -18.70 -0.45
C THR A 325 22.97 -17.75 -1.32
N MET A 326 23.09 -16.45 -1.12
CA MET A 326 22.41 -15.44 -1.93
C MET A 326 23.03 -15.32 -3.31
N VAL A 327 24.31 -15.63 -3.50
CA VAL A 327 24.96 -15.77 -4.81
C VAL A 327 24.48 -17.03 -5.52
N LEU A 328 24.30 -18.16 -4.82
CA LEU A 328 23.72 -19.38 -5.39
C LEU A 328 22.24 -19.20 -5.74
N TYR A 329 21.46 -18.60 -4.83
CA TYR A 329 20.10 -18.12 -5.11
C TYR A 329 20.10 -17.08 -6.23
N THR A 330 21.10 -16.19 -6.34
CA THR A 330 21.24 -15.25 -7.47
C THR A 330 21.62 -15.99 -8.75
N VAL A 331 22.38 -17.08 -8.71
CA VAL A 331 22.67 -17.90 -9.88
C VAL A 331 21.40 -18.66 -10.29
N ASP A 332 20.58 -19.13 -9.34
CA ASP A 332 19.27 -19.77 -9.57
C ASP A 332 18.11 -18.79 -9.86
N LYS A 333 18.19 -17.51 -9.45
CA LYS A 333 17.23 -16.42 -9.76
C LYS A 333 17.66 -15.57 -10.95
N ALA A 334 18.95 -15.38 -11.21
CA ALA A 334 19.45 -14.91 -12.51
C ALA A 334 19.15 -15.92 -13.60
N ARG A 335 18.98 -17.18 -13.21
CA ARG A 335 18.32 -18.24 -13.96
C ARG A 335 16.82 -17.93 -14.19
N GLN A 336 16.09 -17.40 -13.20
CA GLN A 336 14.72 -16.85 -13.37
C GLN A 336 14.69 -15.49 -14.11
N THR A 337 15.14 -15.50 -15.36
CA THR A 337 15.07 -14.37 -16.30
C THR A 337 13.67 -13.98 -16.75
N ILE A 338 12.64 -14.64 -16.22
CA ILE A 338 11.22 -14.45 -16.50
C ILE A 338 10.82 -12.97 -16.40
N GLU A 339 11.32 -12.23 -15.40
CA GLU A 339 11.03 -10.80 -15.23
C GLU A 339 11.52 -9.89 -16.38
N TYR A 340 12.40 -10.39 -17.25
CA TYR A 340 12.83 -9.69 -18.47
C TYR A 340 11.73 -9.70 -19.54
N TRP A 341 10.86 -10.69 -19.54
CA TRP A 341 9.80 -10.79 -20.52
C TRP A 341 8.48 -10.37 -19.91
N THR A 342 7.60 -9.79 -20.74
CA THR A 342 6.25 -9.50 -20.27
C THR A 342 5.56 -10.82 -19.93
N ALA A 343 4.72 -10.81 -18.89
CA ALA A 343 3.95 -12.00 -18.49
C ALA A 343 3.18 -12.60 -19.67
N GLU A 344 2.73 -11.76 -20.60
CA GLU A 344 2.02 -12.15 -21.81
C GLU A 344 2.92 -12.88 -22.83
N GLU A 345 4.12 -12.39 -23.11
CA GLU A 345 5.02 -13.07 -24.05
C GLU A 345 5.56 -14.40 -23.50
N LEU A 346 5.74 -14.46 -22.18
CA LEU A 346 6.05 -15.72 -21.49
C LEU A 346 4.93 -16.72 -21.57
N GLU A 347 3.69 -16.27 -21.41
CA GLU A 347 2.52 -17.14 -21.55
C GLU A 347 2.47 -17.75 -22.95
N LYS A 348 2.59 -16.93 -24.00
CA LYS A 348 2.59 -17.38 -25.40
C LYS A 348 3.70 -18.38 -25.68
N ALA A 349 4.92 -18.10 -25.21
CA ALA A 349 6.06 -19.00 -25.37
C ALA A 349 5.89 -20.31 -24.60
N TYR A 350 5.30 -20.27 -23.42
CA TYR A 350 4.96 -21.46 -22.65
C TYR A 350 3.91 -22.31 -23.37
N GLN A 351 2.84 -21.69 -23.89
CA GLN A 351 1.82 -22.39 -24.68
C GLN A 351 2.42 -23.04 -25.94
N ALA A 352 3.33 -22.35 -26.64
CA ALA A 352 4.09 -22.94 -27.74
C ALA A 352 4.95 -24.12 -27.27
N TYR A 353 5.62 -24.00 -26.12
CA TYR A 353 6.49 -25.05 -25.57
C TYR A 353 5.73 -26.34 -25.23
N ILE A 354 4.51 -26.23 -24.70
CA ILE A 354 3.67 -27.40 -24.41
C ILE A 354 2.90 -27.92 -25.64
N GLY A 355 3.06 -27.26 -26.80
CA GLY A 355 2.47 -27.68 -28.07
C GLY A 355 1.04 -27.21 -28.31
N ASN A 356 0.62 -26.15 -27.59
CA ASN A 356 -0.64 -25.44 -27.80
C ASN A 356 -0.48 -24.21 -28.71
N GLY A 357 0.74 -23.95 -29.21
CA GLY A 357 1.05 -22.79 -30.08
C GLY A 357 0.84 -23.05 -31.57
N ASN A 358 0.40 -24.23 -31.98
CA ASN A 358 0.23 -24.56 -33.39
C ASN A 358 -0.80 -23.62 -34.05
N GLY A 359 -0.38 -22.87 -35.07
CA GLY A 359 -1.20 -21.82 -35.71
C GLY A 359 -1.33 -20.51 -34.91
N LYS A 360 -0.57 -20.34 -33.81
CA LYS A 360 -0.66 -19.19 -32.90
C LYS A 360 0.69 -18.50 -32.67
N TYR A 361 0.65 -17.21 -32.30
CA TYR A 361 1.78 -16.41 -31.79
C TYR A 361 3.00 -16.23 -32.72
N SER A 362 2.89 -16.69 -33.97
CA SER A 362 3.94 -16.58 -34.98
C SER A 362 5.26 -17.27 -34.58
N PHE A 363 5.20 -18.38 -33.84
CA PHE A 363 6.37 -19.24 -33.57
C PHE A 363 6.62 -20.20 -34.74
N THR A 364 7.87 -20.37 -35.14
CA THR A 364 8.28 -21.14 -36.33
C THR A 364 8.38 -22.66 -36.11
N ASP A 365 8.45 -23.13 -34.86
CA ASP A 365 8.38 -24.54 -34.46
C ASP A 365 7.81 -24.61 -33.04
N ASP A 366 6.68 -25.29 -32.87
CA ASP A 366 6.05 -25.48 -31.57
C ASP A 366 6.72 -26.68 -30.87
N ARG A 367 7.00 -26.54 -29.57
CA ARG A 367 7.66 -27.53 -28.69
C ARG A 367 9.19 -27.58 -28.72
N ASP A 368 9.87 -26.93 -29.67
CA ASP A 368 11.33 -26.75 -29.59
C ASP A 368 11.67 -25.54 -28.71
N PHE A 369 12.17 -25.80 -27.50
CA PHE A 369 12.55 -24.74 -26.57
C PHE A 369 13.59 -23.78 -27.15
N ASP A 370 14.61 -24.31 -27.85
CA ASP A 370 15.69 -23.49 -28.37
C ASP A 370 15.17 -22.60 -29.50
N LEU A 371 14.24 -23.08 -30.33
CA LEU A 371 13.66 -22.27 -31.40
C LEU A 371 12.62 -21.25 -30.90
N ILE A 372 11.74 -21.64 -29.96
CA ILE A 372 10.80 -20.73 -29.29
C ILE A 372 11.56 -19.61 -28.61
N PHE A 373 12.69 -19.95 -27.97
CA PHE A 373 13.49 -18.98 -27.26
C PHE A 373 14.22 -18.03 -28.21
N THR A 374 14.86 -18.54 -29.26
CA THR A 374 15.57 -17.71 -30.25
C THR A 374 14.64 -16.79 -31.04
N THR A 375 13.31 -16.98 -30.93
CA THR A 375 12.28 -16.16 -31.59
C THR A 375 11.46 -15.30 -30.62
N LEU A 376 11.46 -15.59 -29.31
CA LEU A 376 10.93 -14.71 -28.26
C LEU A 376 11.53 -13.30 -28.43
N GLY A 377 10.79 -12.21 -28.17
CA GLY A 377 11.32 -10.85 -28.39
C GLY A 377 11.85 -10.53 -29.81
N GLY A 378 11.56 -11.38 -30.81
CA GLY A 378 11.84 -11.18 -32.23
C GLY A 378 13.28 -11.38 -32.70
N GLY A 379 14.03 -12.24 -32.02
CA GLY A 379 15.28 -12.76 -32.56
C GLY A 379 16.38 -12.92 -31.50
N GLN A 380 17.17 -13.99 -31.65
CA GLN A 380 18.17 -14.41 -30.68
C GLN A 380 19.09 -13.25 -30.26
N ARG A 381 19.64 -12.52 -31.21
CA ARG A 381 20.61 -11.44 -30.94
C ARG A 381 20.01 -10.31 -30.09
N MET A 382 18.76 -9.93 -30.34
CA MET A 382 18.11 -8.84 -29.59
C MET A 382 17.68 -9.30 -28.20
N ASN A 383 17.23 -10.55 -28.07
CA ASN A 383 17.03 -11.16 -26.75
C ASN A 383 18.30 -11.17 -25.93
N GLU A 384 19.42 -11.60 -26.50
CA GLU A 384 20.72 -11.62 -25.81
C GLU A 384 21.09 -10.22 -25.31
N ILE A 385 20.96 -9.20 -26.18
CA ILE A 385 21.20 -7.80 -25.80
C ILE A 385 20.25 -7.35 -24.70
N TYR A 386 18.96 -7.67 -24.80
CA TYR A 386 17.94 -7.27 -23.83
C TYR A 386 18.18 -7.91 -22.46
N ILE A 387 18.44 -9.22 -22.42
CA ILE A 387 18.76 -9.98 -21.20
C ILE A 387 20.01 -9.40 -20.55
N ILE A 388 21.08 -9.18 -21.32
CA ILE A 388 22.31 -8.59 -20.80
C ILE A 388 22.03 -7.19 -20.24
N ASN A 389 21.29 -6.35 -20.97
CA ASN A 389 20.98 -4.99 -20.55
C ASN A 389 20.11 -4.97 -19.29
N LYS A 390 19.08 -5.80 -19.19
CA LYS A 390 18.23 -5.91 -18.00
C LYS A 390 18.96 -6.50 -16.81
N TRP A 391 19.76 -7.54 -17.05
CA TRP A 391 20.63 -8.13 -16.03
C TRP A 391 21.59 -7.09 -15.47
N CYS A 392 22.18 -6.28 -16.34
CA CYS A 392 23.06 -5.17 -16.00
C CYS A 392 22.33 -3.99 -15.33
N GLU A 393 21.16 -3.60 -15.83
CA GLU A 393 20.32 -2.52 -15.29
C GLU A 393 19.94 -2.82 -13.86
N ALA A 394 19.42 -4.03 -13.62
CA ALA A 394 19.18 -4.55 -12.30
C ALA A 394 20.46 -4.40 -11.47
N ARG A 395 21.59 -4.94 -11.95
CA ARG A 395 22.83 -4.98 -11.16
C ARG A 395 23.61 -3.66 -11.10
N LYS A 396 23.09 -2.59 -11.71
CA LYS A 396 23.78 -1.29 -11.91
C LYS A 396 25.19 -1.44 -12.51
N ILE A 397 25.38 -2.46 -13.35
CA ILE A 397 26.62 -2.72 -14.08
C ILE A 397 26.49 -2.04 -15.45
N ASP A 398 27.52 -1.33 -15.90
CA ASP A 398 27.54 -0.85 -17.29
C ASP A 398 27.76 -2.05 -18.22
N PRO A 399 26.81 -2.39 -19.13
CA PRO A 399 26.95 -3.50 -20.06
C PRO A 399 28.27 -3.48 -20.82
N ASN A 400 28.80 -2.29 -21.15
CA ASN A 400 30.03 -2.13 -21.92
C ASN A 400 31.29 -2.61 -21.19
N THR A 401 31.19 -2.86 -19.88
CA THR A 401 32.30 -3.35 -19.05
C THR A 401 32.38 -4.87 -19.01
N LEU A 402 31.35 -5.59 -19.48
CA LEU A 402 31.33 -7.05 -19.52
C LEU A 402 32.12 -7.60 -20.70
N GLY A 403 33.03 -8.54 -20.44
CA GLY A 403 33.69 -9.36 -21.46
C GLY A 403 32.72 -10.38 -22.09
N GLN A 404 33.07 -10.87 -23.29
CA GLN A 404 32.18 -11.77 -24.06
C GLN A 404 31.81 -13.05 -23.28
N ALA A 405 32.77 -13.69 -22.60
CA ALA A 405 32.49 -14.89 -21.81
C ALA A 405 31.47 -14.65 -20.67
N ALA A 406 31.46 -13.46 -20.07
CA ALA A 406 30.46 -13.11 -19.06
C ALA A 406 29.09 -12.87 -19.68
N ARG A 407 29.05 -12.26 -20.87
CA ARG A 407 27.81 -12.04 -21.64
C ARG A 407 27.18 -13.38 -22.06
N ASP A 408 28.00 -14.30 -22.59
CA ASP A 408 27.56 -15.63 -23.01
C ASP A 408 27.01 -16.42 -21.81
N GLN A 409 27.68 -16.36 -20.66
CA GLN A 409 27.20 -17.04 -19.44
C GLN A 409 25.87 -16.47 -18.94
N ILE A 410 25.69 -15.14 -18.95
CA ILE A 410 24.42 -14.50 -18.57
C ILE A 410 23.26 -14.99 -19.44
N VAL A 411 23.51 -15.13 -20.74
CA VAL A 411 22.54 -15.63 -21.72
C VAL A 411 22.24 -17.11 -21.50
N GLU A 412 23.26 -17.95 -21.32
CA GLU A 412 23.09 -19.38 -21.10
C GLU A 412 22.33 -19.69 -19.79
N ASP A 413 22.67 -18.96 -18.71
CA ASP A 413 21.99 -19.07 -17.42
C ASP A 413 20.52 -18.67 -17.55
N ALA A 414 20.23 -17.63 -18.34
CA ALA A 414 18.88 -17.18 -18.62
C ALA A 414 18.03 -18.25 -19.29
N TYR A 415 18.56 -18.85 -20.36
CA TYR A 415 17.81 -19.83 -21.15
C TYR A 415 17.59 -21.12 -20.36
N THR A 416 18.62 -21.56 -19.63
CA THR A 416 18.57 -22.77 -18.82
C THR A 416 17.41 -22.76 -17.84
N ALA A 417 17.10 -21.61 -17.24
CA ALA A 417 16.11 -21.56 -16.19
C ALA A 417 14.77 -20.98 -16.57
N LEU A 418 14.67 -20.25 -17.69
CA LEU A 418 13.39 -20.17 -18.36
C LEU A 418 12.91 -21.58 -18.78
N LYS A 419 13.81 -22.44 -19.25
CA LYS A 419 13.47 -23.84 -19.54
C LYS A 419 13.03 -24.60 -18.30
N ALA A 420 13.79 -24.50 -17.21
CA ALA A 420 13.43 -25.12 -15.94
C ALA A 420 12.07 -24.62 -15.42
N HIS A 421 11.78 -23.31 -15.60
CA HIS A 421 10.49 -22.74 -15.26
C HIS A 421 9.35 -23.33 -16.09
N PHE A 422 9.51 -23.43 -17.41
CA PHE A 422 8.50 -24.07 -18.27
C PHE A 422 8.31 -25.55 -17.94
N ASP A 423 9.39 -26.28 -17.65
CA ASP A 423 9.33 -27.68 -17.24
C ASP A 423 8.60 -27.84 -15.90
N LEU A 424 8.87 -26.98 -14.92
CA LEU A 424 8.18 -26.97 -13.63
C LEU A 424 6.71 -26.60 -13.78
N ARG A 425 6.42 -25.54 -14.54
CA ARG A 425 5.07 -25.07 -14.81
C ARG A 425 4.23 -26.17 -15.47
N LYS A 426 4.79 -26.88 -16.44
CA LYS A 426 4.15 -28.05 -17.08
C LYS A 426 3.71 -29.12 -16.10
N VAL A 427 4.46 -29.35 -15.03
CA VAL A 427 4.09 -30.29 -13.96
C VAL A 427 3.01 -29.70 -13.04
N LYS A 428 3.02 -28.37 -12.87
CA LYS A 428 2.20 -27.61 -11.91
C LYS A 428 0.94 -26.96 -12.49
N ASP A 429 0.72 -27.04 -13.80
CA ASP A 429 -0.47 -26.52 -14.48
C ASP A 429 -1.81 -26.91 -13.83
N PRO A 430 -2.00 -28.12 -13.27
CA PRO A 430 -3.23 -28.43 -12.53
C PRO A 430 -3.44 -27.52 -11.30
N GLU A 431 -2.38 -27.24 -10.53
CA GLU A 431 -2.42 -26.36 -9.35
C GLU A 431 -2.66 -24.90 -9.77
N ILE A 432 -2.05 -24.45 -10.87
CA ILE A 432 -2.25 -23.10 -11.42
C ILE A 432 -3.70 -22.91 -11.88
N LYS A 433 -4.32 -23.93 -12.47
CA LYS A 433 -5.74 -23.89 -12.85
C LYS A 433 -6.68 -23.81 -11.64
N GLU A 434 -6.35 -24.46 -10.54
CA GLU A 434 -7.12 -24.32 -9.29
C GLU A 434 -7.01 -22.89 -8.74
N LEU A 435 -5.80 -22.31 -8.71
CA LEU A 435 -5.59 -20.91 -8.35
C LEU A 435 -6.38 -19.97 -9.27
N GLU A 436 -6.38 -20.21 -10.57
CA GLU A 436 -7.14 -19.43 -11.53
C GLU A 436 -8.63 -19.42 -11.20
N MET A 437 -9.22 -20.56 -10.86
CA MET A 437 -10.63 -20.63 -10.45
C MET A 437 -10.95 -19.81 -9.20
N ASP A 438 -10.06 -19.84 -8.21
CA ASP A 438 -10.21 -19.02 -6.98
C ASP A 438 -10.09 -17.52 -7.30
N GLU A 439 -9.16 -17.14 -8.18
CA GLU A 439 -8.99 -15.75 -8.60
C GLU A 439 -10.17 -15.24 -9.43
N GLN A 440 -10.79 -16.07 -10.28
CA GLN A 440 -11.97 -15.69 -11.06
C GLN A 440 -13.11 -15.21 -10.15
N ALA A 441 -13.39 -15.92 -9.05
CA ALA A 441 -14.47 -15.55 -8.13
C ALA A 441 -14.19 -14.20 -7.43
N PHE A 442 -12.93 -13.88 -7.17
CA PHE A 442 -12.55 -12.61 -6.55
C PHE A 442 -12.51 -11.45 -7.54
N ILE A 443 -12.04 -11.68 -8.76
CA ILE A 443 -12.07 -10.69 -9.84
C ILE A 443 -13.52 -10.32 -10.18
N ASP A 444 -14.40 -11.31 -10.30
CA ASP A 444 -15.85 -11.11 -10.47
C ASP A 444 -16.42 -10.18 -9.38
N ALA A 445 -16.07 -10.45 -8.12
CA ALA A 445 -16.48 -9.61 -7.01
C ALA A 445 -15.93 -8.17 -7.11
N MET A 446 -14.68 -7.99 -7.52
CA MET A 446 -14.08 -6.67 -7.69
C MET A 446 -14.72 -5.87 -8.83
N ILE A 447 -15.03 -6.53 -9.96
CA ILE A 447 -15.73 -5.92 -11.09
C ILE A 447 -17.12 -5.47 -10.66
N LYS A 448 -17.89 -6.34 -9.98
CA LYS A 448 -19.25 -6.02 -9.50
C LYS A 448 -19.29 -4.90 -8.47
N GLU A 449 -18.26 -4.77 -7.64
CA GLU A 449 -18.11 -3.66 -6.69
C GLU A 449 -17.55 -2.38 -7.34
N GLY A 450 -17.24 -2.40 -8.64
CA GLY A 450 -16.72 -1.25 -9.40
C GLY A 450 -15.26 -0.91 -9.13
N LEU A 451 -14.53 -1.75 -8.40
CA LEU A 451 -13.15 -1.47 -7.95
C LEU A 451 -12.14 -1.38 -9.10
N MET A 452 -12.41 -2.10 -10.18
CA MET A 452 -11.60 -2.11 -11.40
C MET A 452 -11.78 -0.84 -12.24
N ASP A 453 -12.89 -0.12 -12.09
CA ASP A 453 -13.22 1.05 -12.90
C ASP A 453 -12.37 2.27 -12.46
N PRO A 454 -11.61 2.90 -13.37
CA PRO A 454 -10.83 4.08 -13.04
C PRO A 454 -11.69 5.31 -12.73
N THR A 455 -12.98 5.33 -13.06
CA THR A 455 -13.86 6.46 -12.79
C THR A 455 -14.22 6.59 -11.31
N LEU A 456 -14.16 5.48 -10.56
CA LEU A 456 -14.36 5.46 -9.12
C LEU A 456 -13.05 5.71 -8.38
N TYR A 457 -13.10 6.56 -7.37
CA TYR A 457 -11.96 6.89 -6.48
C TYR A 457 -10.71 7.38 -7.22
N LYS A 458 -10.87 8.13 -8.32
CA LYS A 458 -9.77 8.66 -9.18
C LYS A 458 -8.57 9.19 -8.38
N GLU A 459 -8.85 10.06 -7.42
CA GLU A 459 -7.84 10.69 -6.55
C GLU A 459 -7.10 9.67 -5.69
N SER A 460 -7.79 8.64 -5.19
CA SER A 460 -7.19 7.58 -4.36
C SER A 460 -6.26 6.67 -5.15
N TRP A 461 -6.43 6.59 -6.48
CA TRP A 461 -5.66 5.72 -7.35
C TRP A 461 -4.64 6.44 -8.23
N GLY A 462 -4.57 7.78 -8.16
CA GLY A 462 -3.73 8.59 -9.05
C GLY A 462 -4.06 8.40 -10.54
N SER A 463 -5.33 8.10 -10.85
CA SER A 463 -5.80 7.75 -12.20
C SER A 463 -6.43 8.94 -12.93
N ASP A 464 -5.99 10.16 -12.65
CA ASP A 464 -6.68 11.38 -13.12
C ASP A 464 -6.74 11.46 -14.65
N ASN A 465 -5.63 11.13 -15.33
CA ASN A 465 -5.51 11.22 -16.79
C ASN A 465 -5.11 9.89 -17.45
N LYS A 466 -4.71 8.89 -16.68
CA LYS A 466 -4.24 7.59 -17.20
C LYS A 466 -4.75 6.44 -16.37
N TYR A 467 -5.06 5.33 -17.04
CA TYR A 467 -5.47 4.09 -16.43
C TYR A 467 -4.61 2.94 -16.95
N ASN A 468 -3.99 2.18 -16.05
CA ASN A 468 -3.29 0.94 -16.37
C ASN A 468 -4.06 -0.22 -15.69
N PRO A 469 -4.73 -1.09 -16.45
CA PRO A 469 -5.52 -2.20 -15.90
C PRO A 469 -4.69 -3.16 -15.03
N THR A 470 -3.45 -3.42 -15.41
CA THR A 470 -2.54 -4.32 -14.69
C THR A 470 -2.15 -3.72 -13.35
N GLN A 471 -1.71 -2.46 -13.37
CA GLN A 471 -1.33 -1.74 -12.16
C GLN A 471 -2.53 -1.61 -11.21
N ARG A 472 -3.75 -1.38 -11.74
CA ARG A 472 -4.97 -1.33 -10.94
C ARG A 472 -5.21 -2.66 -10.23
N LEU A 473 -5.07 -3.76 -10.94
CA LEU A 473 -5.24 -5.09 -10.36
C LEU A 473 -4.24 -5.31 -9.22
N ASP A 474 -2.95 -5.03 -9.43
CA ASP A 474 -1.92 -5.15 -8.39
C ASP A 474 -2.24 -4.29 -7.15
N GLN A 475 -2.70 -3.05 -7.37
CA GLN A 475 -3.12 -2.14 -6.30
C GLN A 475 -4.30 -2.69 -5.49
N LEU A 476 -5.25 -3.37 -6.14
CA LEU A 476 -6.40 -3.97 -5.46
C LEU A 476 -6.01 -5.18 -4.63
N TYR A 477 -5.09 -6.03 -5.10
CA TYR A 477 -4.58 -7.14 -4.28
C TYR A 477 -3.78 -6.64 -3.05
N ARG A 478 -3.07 -5.51 -3.17
CA ARG A 478 -2.47 -4.84 -1.99
C ARG A 478 -3.52 -4.38 -0.99
N LEU A 479 -4.59 -3.76 -1.49
CA LEU A 479 -5.68 -3.30 -0.66
C LEU A 479 -6.39 -4.47 0.04
N LYS A 480 -6.61 -5.59 -0.66
CA LYS A 480 -7.13 -6.84 -0.08
C LYS A 480 -6.31 -7.25 1.15
N ASN A 481 -5.00 -7.35 1.02
CA ASN A 481 -4.12 -7.74 2.13
C ASN A 481 -4.18 -6.72 3.29
N THR A 482 -4.20 -5.43 2.95
CA THR A 482 -4.31 -4.35 3.94
C THR A 482 -5.59 -4.46 4.78
N VAL A 483 -6.75 -4.65 4.14
CA VAL A 483 -8.02 -4.74 4.87
C VAL A 483 -8.14 -6.04 5.67
N LEU A 484 -7.63 -7.16 5.14
CA LEU A 484 -7.66 -8.45 5.84
C LEU A 484 -6.80 -8.43 7.11
N ASN A 485 -5.69 -7.68 7.11
CA ASN A 485 -4.84 -7.54 8.30
C ASN A 485 -5.53 -6.79 9.47
N LEU A 486 -6.54 -5.98 9.18
CA LEU A 486 -7.33 -5.27 10.20
C LEU A 486 -8.45 -6.14 10.77
N ILE A 487 -8.71 -7.29 10.16
CA ILE A 487 -9.77 -8.22 10.53
C ILE A 487 -9.19 -9.32 11.43
N ASP A 488 -10.02 -9.83 12.33
CA ASP A 488 -9.70 -11.01 13.13
C ASP A 488 -9.32 -12.20 12.21
N PRO A 489 -8.18 -12.87 12.43
CA PRO A 489 -7.71 -13.93 11.53
C PRO A 489 -8.68 -15.08 11.31
N GLU A 490 -9.50 -15.44 12.31
CA GLU A 490 -10.49 -16.51 12.18
C GLU A 490 -11.71 -16.05 11.38
N VAL A 491 -12.09 -14.78 11.51
CA VAL A 491 -13.13 -14.17 10.67
C VAL A 491 -12.64 -14.10 9.22
N ALA A 492 -11.40 -13.63 8.99
CA ALA A 492 -10.82 -13.45 7.66
C ALA A 492 -10.86 -14.73 6.82
N LYS A 493 -10.60 -15.89 7.41
CA LYS A 493 -10.66 -17.22 6.76
C LYS A 493 -12.04 -17.62 6.25
N THR A 494 -13.10 -17.00 6.78
CA THR A 494 -14.50 -17.33 6.44
C THR A 494 -15.13 -16.34 5.46
N LEU A 495 -14.44 -15.24 5.15
CA LEU A 495 -14.97 -14.22 4.27
C LEU A 495 -15.03 -14.71 2.82
N THR A 496 -16.19 -14.52 2.20
CA THR A 496 -16.37 -14.75 0.76
C THR A 496 -15.69 -13.66 -0.07
N PRO A 497 -15.32 -13.93 -1.33
CA PRO A 497 -14.74 -12.92 -2.23
C PRO A 497 -15.55 -11.62 -2.31
N SER A 498 -16.89 -11.72 -2.37
CA SER A 498 -17.80 -10.55 -2.37
C SER A 498 -17.72 -9.74 -1.08
N GLN A 499 -17.62 -10.39 0.08
CA GLN A 499 -17.47 -9.67 1.36
C GLN A 499 -16.14 -8.94 1.43
N ILE A 500 -15.06 -9.56 0.96
CA ILE A 500 -13.73 -8.95 0.90
C ILE A 500 -13.78 -7.71 -0.01
N ALA A 501 -14.30 -7.83 -1.23
CA ALA A 501 -14.42 -6.72 -2.16
C ALA A 501 -15.26 -5.55 -1.59
N LYS A 502 -16.36 -5.85 -0.88
CA LYS A 502 -17.16 -4.82 -0.17
C LYS A 502 -16.37 -4.11 0.92
N ILE A 503 -15.58 -4.84 1.71
CA ILE A 503 -14.75 -4.22 2.74
C ILE A 503 -13.68 -3.32 2.12
N MET A 504 -13.07 -3.75 1.00
CA MET A 504 -12.14 -2.92 0.23
C MET A 504 -12.81 -1.65 -0.30
N ASN A 505 -14.05 -1.76 -0.80
CA ASN A 505 -14.83 -0.60 -1.23
C ASN A 505 -15.09 0.35 -0.05
N GLN A 506 -15.48 -0.15 1.12
CA GLN A 506 -15.67 0.65 2.32
C GLN A 506 -14.38 1.34 2.79
N TRP A 507 -13.22 0.68 2.65
CA TRP A 507 -11.94 1.32 2.91
C TRP A 507 -11.76 2.56 2.04
N LEU A 508 -11.93 2.43 0.72
CA LEU A 508 -11.80 3.56 -0.22
C LEU A 508 -12.83 4.66 0.07
N PHE A 509 -14.08 4.28 0.33
CA PHE A 509 -15.16 5.20 0.68
C PHE A 509 -14.82 6.07 1.90
N HIS A 510 -14.28 5.46 2.96
CA HIS A 510 -13.95 6.18 4.19
C HIS A 510 -12.62 6.96 4.06
N THR A 511 -11.64 6.41 3.35
CA THR A 511 -10.30 7.01 3.26
C THR A 511 -10.20 8.17 2.29
N LYS A 512 -11.09 8.28 1.29
CA LYS A 512 -11.13 9.43 0.37
C LYS A 512 -11.24 10.78 1.13
N ASP A 513 -11.95 10.79 2.25
CA ASP A 513 -12.17 11.98 3.10
C ASP A 513 -11.27 11.96 4.35
N ASN A 514 -10.19 11.15 4.35
CA ASN A 514 -9.34 10.89 5.52
C ASN A 514 -10.07 10.36 6.77
N ASN A 515 -11.28 9.80 6.62
CA ASN A 515 -12.09 9.30 7.72
C ASN A 515 -11.77 7.83 8.07
N ARG A 516 -10.51 7.57 8.46
CA ARG A 516 -10.10 6.21 8.89
C ARG A 516 -10.92 5.71 10.08
N LYS A 517 -11.31 6.60 11.02
CA LYS A 517 -12.14 6.27 12.19
C LYS A 517 -13.48 5.64 11.78
N GLY A 518 -14.10 6.15 10.72
CA GLY A 518 -15.33 5.59 10.16
C GLY A 518 -15.16 4.15 9.68
N PHE A 519 -14.04 3.83 9.03
CA PHE A 519 -13.75 2.47 8.59
C PHE A 519 -13.52 1.50 9.77
N TYR A 520 -12.77 1.92 10.80
CA TYR A 520 -12.59 1.12 12.01
C TYR A 520 -13.92 0.87 12.74
N GLN A 521 -14.80 1.88 12.80
CA GLN A 521 -16.13 1.72 13.35
C GLN A 521 -16.96 0.73 12.54
N TYR A 522 -16.92 0.80 11.20
CA TYR A 522 -17.57 -0.16 10.32
C TYR A 522 -17.11 -1.61 10.59
N LEU A 523 -15.81 -1.86 10.71
CA LEU A 523 -15.29 -3.19 11.06
C LEU A 523 -15.70 -3.63 12.46
N LYS A 524 -15.76 -2.70 13.42
CA LYS A 524 -16.19 -2.96 14.80
C LYS A 524 -17.66 -3.33 14.87
N ASP A 525 -18.52 -2.63 14.13
CA ASP A 525 -19.97 -2.89 14.06
C ASP A 525 -20.28 -4.25 13.43
N LEU A 526 -19.45 -4.68 12.48
CA LEU A 526 -19.50 -6.02 11.90
C LEU A 526 -18.96 -7.12 12.83
N GLY A 527 -18.30 -6.75 13.93
CA GLY A 527 -17.57 -7.69 14.79
C GLY A 527 -16.34 -8.30 14.12
N TYR A 528 -15.85 -7.68 13.05
CA TYR A 528 -14.72 -8.18 12.26
C TYR A 528 -13.38 -7.62 12.74
N LEU A 529 -13.40 -6.46 13.39
CA LEU A 529 -12.17 -5.79 13.83
C LEU A 529 -11.34 -6.72 14.73
N ARG A 530 -10.06 -6.89 14.39
CA ARG A 530 -9.11 -7.66 15.19
C ARG A 530 -9.14 -7.16 16.64
N LYS A 531 -9.40 -8.07 17.58
CA LYS A 531 -9.38 -7.75 19.01
C LYS A 531 -7.93 -7.71 19.48
N VAL A 532 -7.52 -6.60 20.07
CA VAL A 532 -6.26 -6.53 20.82
C VAL A 532 -6.55 -7.13 22.20
N GLU A 533 -6.08 -8.35 22.47
CA GLU A 533 -6.24 -8.95 23.79
C GLU A 533 -5.47 -8.15 24.84
N ALA A 534 -6.17 -7.74 25.91
CA ALA A 534 -5.53 -7.09 27.06
C ALA A 534 -4.54 -8.05 27.73
N ASN A 535 -3.28 -7.63 27.86
CA ASN A 535 -2.29 -8.40 28.61
C ASN A 535 -2.65 -8.36 30.11
N ALA A 536 -3.03 -9.52 30.67
CA ALA A 536 -3.48 -9.66 32.06
C ALA A 536 -2.41 -9.30 33.11
N GLU A 537 -1.15 -9.14 32.70
CA GLU A 537 -0.01 -8.84 33.58
C GLU A 537 0.18 -7.33 33.84
N TYR A 538 -0.53 -6.45 33.12
CA TYR A 538 -0.33 -4.99 33.20
C TYR A 538 -1.61 -4.22 33.58
N ALA A 539 -1.43 -3.04 34.19
CA ALA A 539 -2.50 -2.13 34.57
C ALA A 539 -2.01 -0.67 34.62
N TRP A 540 -2.94 0.27 34.50
CA TRP A 540 -2.74 1.66 34.86
C TRP A 540 -2.66 1.78 36.38
N VAL A 541 -1.46 2.04 36.90
CA VAL A 541 -1.21 2.23 38.33
C VAL A 541 -1.08 3.71 38.62
N TYR A 542 -1.88 4.20 39.55
CA TYR A 542 -1.85 5.59 40.01
C TYR A 542 -0.44 5.98 40.46
N LEU A 543 0.07 7.08 39.91
CA LEU A 543 1.38 7.64 40.23
C LEU A 543 1.23 8.81 41.20
N GLU A 544 0.57 9.88 40.75
CA GLU A 544 0.46 11.13 41.50
C GLU A 544 -0.76 11.95 41.05
N THR A 545 -1.04 13.03 41.77
CA THR A 545 -2.08 14.00 41.39
C THR A 545 -1.45 15.37 41.21
N VAL A 546 -1.69 16.00 40.07
CA VAL A 546 -1.32 17.39 39.81
C VAL A 546 -2.57 18.28 39.95
N ILE A 547 -2.46 19.36 40.71
CA ILE A 547 -3.57 20.28 41.00
C ILE A 547 -3.41 21.58 40.22
N TYR A 548 -4.50 22.03 39.62
CA TYR A 548 -4.62 23.35 39.02
C TYR A 548 -5.55 24.20 39.90
N ASP A 549 -5.00 25.24 40.51
CA ASP A 549 -5.70 26.05 41.51
C ASP A 549 -6.33 27.34 40.94
N GLY A 550 -6.14 27.63 39.65
CA GLY A 550 -6.67 28.82 38.99
C GLY A 550 -6.06 30.14 39.51
N LYS A 551 -4.97 30.09 40.30
CA LYS A 551 -4.47 31.24 41.05
C LYS A 551 -4.13 32.45 40.18
N ALA A 552 -3.52 32.24 39.02
CA ALA A 552 -3.16 33.33 38.12
C ALA A 552 -4.40 34.12 37.61
N GLN A 553 -5.50 33.43 37.29
CA GLN A 553 -6.75 34.05 36.86
C GLN A 553 -7.46 34.78 38.01
N ILE A 554 -7.42 34.18 39.21
CA ILE A 554 -7.93 34.80 40.43
C ILE A 554 -7.17 36.09 40.75
N ASP A 555 -5.84 36.04 40.77
CA ASP A 555 -4.98 37.18 41.05
C ASP A 555 -5.16 38.29 40.01
N ALA A 556 -5.28 37.93 38.72
CA ALA A 556 -5.55 38.88 37.65
C ALA A 556 -6.92 39.57 37.79
N THR A 557 -7.96 38.84 38.18
CA THR A 557 -9.29 39.43 38.37
C THR A 557 -9.32 40.36 39.58
N ASN A 558 -8.57 40.02 40.64
CA ASN A 558 -8.44 40.84 41.84
C ASN A 558 -7.60 42.12 41.64
N ALA A 559 -6.75 42.18 40.60
CA ALA A 559 -5.75 43.24 40.42
C ALA A 559 -6.33 44.67 40.35
N ASN A 560 -7.56 44.83 39.85
CA ASN A 560 -8.21 46.13 39.70
C ASN A 560 -9.03 46.56 40.92
N GLY A 561 -9.10 45.75 41.98
CA GLY A 561 -9.77 46.08 43.24
C GLY A 561 -11.31 46.14 43.20
N VAL A 562 -11.92 45.90 42.03
CA VAL A 562 -13.38 45.88 41.83
C VAL A 562 -14.00 44.52 42.22
N TYR A 563 -13.19 43.48 42.33
CA TYR A 563 -13.61 42.12 42.69
C TYR A 563 -12.75 41.55 43.82
N SER A 564 -13.36 40.67 44.61
CA SER A 564 -12.69 39.80 45.58
C SER A 564 -13.03 38.35 45.25
N ASN A 565 -12.08 37.70 44.59
CA ASN A 565 -12.17 36.31 44.17
C ASN A 565 -11.21 35.46 45.01
N SER A 566 -11.67 34.29 45.41
CA SER A 566 -10.88 33.27 46.10
C SER A 566 -11.27 31.89 45.60
N GLY A 567 -10.29 31.02 45.39
CA GLY A 567 -10.52 29.64 45.01
C GLY A 567 -9.66 28.69 45.83
N GLU A 568 -10.18 27.49 46.07
CA GLU A 568 -9.44 26.37 46.63
C GLU A 568 -9.64 25.12 45.77
N ALA A 569 -8.54 24.49 45.33
CA ALA A 569 -8.54 23.21 44.62
C ALA A 569 -7.80 22.16 45.43
N LYS A 570 -8.45 21.02 45.64
CA LYS A 570 -7.89 19.82 46.26
C LYS A 570 -8.35 18.60 45.46
N PRO A 571 -7.63 17.46 45.48
CA PRO A 571 -8.14 16.24 44.86
C PRO A 571 -9.56 15.94 45.39
N GLY A 572 -10.55 15.79 44.49
CA GLY A 572 -11.93 15.49 44.86
C GLY A 572 -12.81 16.70 45.23
N SER A 573 -12.25 17.91 45.38
CA SER A 573 -13.00 19.07 45.91
C SER A 573 -12.48 20.40 45.36
N TYR A 574 -13.39 21.21 44.83
CA TYR A 574 -13.12 22.51 44.24
C TYR A 574 -14.09 23.54 44.79
N THR A 575 -13.60 24.74 45.08
CA THR A 575 -14.44 25.86 45.53
C THR A 575 -13.97 27.13 44.87
N TYR A 576 -14.91 27.90 44.34
CA TYR A 576 -14.67 29.25 43.82
C TYR A 576 -15.70 30.21 44.42
N THR A 577 -15.21 31.28 45.02
CA THR A 577 -16.03 32.36 45.58
C THR A 577 -15.62 33.66 44.95
N TRP A 578 -16.60 34.44 44.52
CA TRP A 578 -16.37 35.77 43.97
C TRP A 578 -17.32 36.78 44.62
N LYS A 579 -16.86 38.02 44.70
CA LYS A 579 -17.62 39.14 45.24
C LYS A 579 -17.30 40.45 44.52
N TYR A 580 -18.31 41.17 44.09
CA TYR A 580 -18.22 42.51 43.56
C TYR A 580 -18.02 43.53 44.70
N LEU A 581 -16.98 44.36 44.60
CA LEU A 581 -16.60 45.38 45.59
C LEU A 581 -16.88 46.81 45.12
N GLY A 582 -17.43 46.99 43.92
CA GLY A 582 -17.78 48.31 43.41
C GLY A 582 -19.03 48.91 44.09
N GLU A 583 -19.33 50.15 43.73
CA GLU A 583 -20.52 50.85 44.23
C GLU A 583 -21.80 50.25 43.64
N ALA A 584 -22.90 50.33 44.39
CA ALA A 584 -24.22 49.96 43.89
C ALA A 584 -24.69 50.97 42.83
N ASP A 585 -25.48 50.51 41.85
CA ASP A 585 -25.99 51.33 40.75
C ASP A 585 -27.44 50.94 40.44
N ASP A 586 -28.35 51.91 40.53
CA ASP A 586 -29.79 51.77 40.29
C ASP A 586 -30.19 52.07 38.83
N TYR A 587 -29.20 52.30 37.95
CA TYR A 587 -29.42 52.45 36.52
C TYR A 587 -29.86 51.14 35.83
N TYR A 588 -29.43 49.99 36.36
CA TYR A 588 -29.68 48.66 35.78
C TYR A 588 -30.97 48.03 36.30
N ASP A 589 -31.59 47.14 35.52
CA ASP A 589 -32.77 46.38 35.92
C ASP A 589 -32.48 44.86 35.77
N PRO A 590 -32.34 44.11 36.88
CA PRO A 590 -32.42 44.57 38.28
C PRO A 590 -31.18 45.38 38.72
N ASP A 591 -31.32 46.14 39.82
CA ASP A 591 -30.25 47.00 40.38
C ASP A 591 -28.95 46.23 40.61
N LEU A 592 -27.82 46.89 40.36
CA LEU A 592 -26.50 46.39 40.73
C LEU A 592 -26.25 46.66 42.22
N LEU A 593 -26.06 45.61 43.02
CA LEU A 593 -25.82 45.74 44.46
C LEU A 593 -24.32 45.68 44.79
N ALA A 594 -23.89 46.54 45.72
CA ALA A 594 -22.56 46.43 46.31
C ALA A 594 -22.46 45.14 47.13
N GLY A 595 -21.45 44.31 46.85
CA GLY A 595 -21.23 43.05 47.55
C GLY A 595 -21.92 41.84 46.94
N GLU A 596 -22.50 41.94 45.74
CA GLU A 596 -22.98 40.76 45.00
C GLU A 596 -21.90 39.70 44.84
N GLY A 597 -22.27 38.43 44.92
CA GLY A 597 -21.32 37.33 44.87
C GLY A 597 -21.97 35.99 45.12
N ALA A 598 -21.22 34.93 44.81
CA ALA A 598 -21.65 33.56 45.02
C ALA A 598 -20.46 32.64 45.31
N THR A 599 -20.74 31.52 45.98
CA THR A 599 -19.82 30.41 46.12
C THR A 599 -20.29 29.22 45.29
N ILE A 600 -19.41 28.71 44.44
CA ILE A 600 -19.62 27.51 43.62
C ILE A 600 -18.69 26.43 44.13
N THR A 601 -19.24 25.23 44.35
CA THR A 601 -18.50 24.06 44.81
C THR A 601 -18.63 22.94 43.80
N GLY A 602 -17.54 22.20 43.58
CA GLY A 602 -17.49 21.00 42.76
C GLY A 602 -16.85 19.87 43.54
N THR A 603 -17.32 18.64 43.33
CA THR A 603 -16.73 17.44 43.94
C THR A 603 -16.68 16.29 42.95
N ASN A 604 -15.69 15.43 43.09
CA ASN A 604 -15.62 14.16 42.37
C ASN A 604 -15.24 13.01 43.30
N SER A 605 -15.70 11.79 42.98
CA SER A 605 -15.21 10.58 43.65
C SER A 605 -13.74 10.32 43.33
N GLU A 606 -13.03 9.63 44.22
CA GLU A 606 -11.65 9.23 43.98
C GLU A 606 -11.61 8.13 42.90
N PRO A 607 -10.78 8.28 41.84
CA PRO A 607 -10.63 7.23 40.84
C PRO A 607 -9.87 6.02 41.40
N PRO A 608 -10.05 4.81 40.83
CA PRO A 608 -9.34 3.62 41.27
C PRO A 608 -7.82 3.78 41.19
N LYS A 609 -7.08 3.13 42.09
CA LYS A 609 -5.61 3.20 42.10
C LYS A 609 -4.93 2.28 41.09
N VAL A 610 -5.61 1.22 40.67
CA VAL A 610 -5.14 0.26 39.67
C VAL A 610 -6.31 -0.03 38.73
N ILE A 611 -6.08 0.09 37.42
CA ILE A 611 -7.13 -0.09 36.42
C ILE A 611 -6.61 -0.90 35.23
N ARG A 612 -7.29 -1.96 34.83
CA ARG A 612 -6.89 -2.80 33.69
C ARG A 612 -7.24 -2.13 32.36
N GLY A 613 -6.49 -2.46 31.31
CA GLY A 613 -6.81 -2.04 29.95
C GLY A 613 -8.17 -2.61 29.52
N GLY A 614 -9.04 -1.77 28.99
CA GLY A 614 -10.43 -2.13 28.65
C GLY A 614 -11.40 -2.20 29.84
N GLU A 615 -10.96 -1.89 31.06
CA GLU A 615 -11.83 -1.81 32.23
C GLU A 615 -12.67 -0.51 32.20
N VAL A 616 -13.93 -0.61 32.63
CA VAL A 616 -14.82 0.56 32.74
C VAL A 616 -14.62 1.22 34.09
N VAL A 617 -14.17 2.48 34.09
CA VAL A 617 -14.03 3.30 35.30
C VAL A 617 -15.26 4.15 35.49
N SER A 618 -15.69 4.32 36.74
CA SER A 618 -16.80 5.19 37.12
C SER A 618 -16.32 6.34 38.00
N LEU A 619 -16.83 7.54 37.73
CA LEU A 619 -16.63 8.73 38.55
C LEU A 619 -17.97 9.39 38.85
N SER A 620 -18.22 9.73 40.11
CA SER A 620 -19.33 10.63 40.47
C SER A 620 -18.84 12.06 40.39
N LEU A 621 -19.51 12.90 39.60
CA LEU A 621 -19.24 14.34 39.50
C LEU A 621 -20.44 15.10 40.06
N ASN A 622 -20.20 16.11 40.91
CA ASN A 622 -21.25 16.99 41.41
C ASN A 622 -20.77 18.44 41.42
N ILE A 623 -21.68 19.35 41.11
CA ILE A 623 -21.47 20.79 41.19
C ILE A 623 -22.69 21.46 41.83
N SER A 624 -22.47 22.49 42.65
CA SER A 624 -23.54 23.25 43.28
C SER A 624 -23.18 24.71 43.53
N ILE A 625 -24.20 25.55 43.63
CA ILE A 625 -24.10 26.94 44.08
C ILE A 625 -24.61 27.00 45.51
N GLY A 626 -23.76 27.49 46.42
CA GLY A 626 -24.09 27.68 47.83
C GLY A 626 -24.75 29.03 48.11
N ASP A 627 -24.43 29.59 49.28
CA ASP A 627 -24.88 30.93 49.67
C ASP A 627 -24.44 31.97 48.63
N HIS A 628 -25.38 32.83 48.23
CA HIS A 628 -25.16 33.88 47.24
C HIS A 628 -26.01 35.12 47.56
N LEU A 629 -25.52 36.26 47.09
CA LEU A 629 -26.23 37.53 47.03
C LEU A 629 -26.14 37.98 45.58
N LEU A 630 -27.20 37.79 44.80
CA LEU A 630 -27.22 38.12 43.37
C LEU A 630 -28.46 38.96 43.06
N SER A 631 -28.27 40.03 42.32
CA SER A 631 -29.33 40.88 41.78
C SER A 631 -29.04 41.10 40.30
N TYR A 632 -28.02 41.90 39.97
CA TYR A 632 -27.62 42.15 38.58
C TYR A 632 -26.78 41.02 37.97
N PHE A 633 -25.86 40.43 38.75
CA PHE A 633 -24.96 39.41 38.24
C PHE A 633 -25.53 38.00 38.30
N THR A 634 -24.96 37.12 37.48
CA THR A 634 -25.23 35.69 37.54
C THR A 634 -23.97 34.90 37.83
N ALA A 635 -24.13 33.86 38.64
CA ALA A 635 -23.15 32.83 38.88
C ALA A 635 -23.43 31.61 38.00
N ASN A 636 -22.38 31.13 37.33
CA ASN A 636 -22.39 29.89 36.58
C ASN A 636 -21.06 29.13 36.74
N GLY A 637 -21.13 27.83 36.50
CA GLY A 637 -19.95 26.97 36.51
C GLY A 637 -20.23 25.61 35.89
N ALA A 638 -19.18 24.86 35.61
CA ALA A 638 -19.25 23.50 35.09
C ALA A 638 -18.22 22.58 35.74
N ILE A 639 -18.55 21.28 35.77
CA ILE A 639 -17.63 20.20 36.11
C ILE A 639 -17.71 19.10 35.05
N SER A 640 -16.55 18.58 34.64
CA SER A 640 -16.44 17.48 33.66
C SER A 640 -15.23 16.61 33.96
N ALA A 641 -15.18 15.43 33.34
CA ALA A 641 -14.01 14.55 33.39
C ALA A 641 -13.72 13.93 32.02
N ASP A 642 -12.46 13.64 31.75
CA ASP A 642 -11.98 12.98 30.53
C ASP A 642 -10.71 12.17 30.78
N ILE A 643 -10.26 11.45 29.74
CA ILE A 643 -8.97 10.77 29.69
C ILE A 643 -8.10 11.48 28.66
N ASP A 644 -6.88 11.85 29.04
CA ASP A 644 -5.97 12.53 28.12
C ASP A 644 -4.49 12.23 28.41
N ALA A 645 -3.61 12.71 27.55
CA ALA A 645 -2.17 12.78 27.80
C ALA A 645 -1.89 13.55 29.11
N PHE A 646 -0.88 13.09 29.85
CA PHE A 646 -0.58 13.60 31.19
C PHE A 646 -0.01 15.03 31.19
N ASP A 647 0.52 15.49 30.06
CA ASP A 647 1.27 16.74 29.90
C ASP A 647 0.48 17.88 29.22
N VAL A 648 -0.85 17.76 29.18
CA VAL A 648 -1.71 18.79 28.59
C VAL A 648 -1.88 19.99 29.55
N ALA A 649 -1.65 21.20 29.02
CA ALA A 649 -1.81 22.44 29.76
C ALA A 649 -3.27 22.67 30.20
N ALA A 650 -3.47 23.44 31.28
CA ALA A 650 -4.80 23.68 31.86
C ALA A 650 -5.80 24.22 30.83
N GLY A 651 -6.93 23.54 30.67
CA GLY A 651 -7.99 23.87 29.69
C GLY A 651 -7.75 23.38 28.26
N GLY A 652 -6.64 22.70 27.98
CA GLY A 652 -6.37 22.03 26.71
C GLY A 652 -6.88 20.58 26.69
N THR A 653 -7.18 20.05 25.50
CA THR A 653 -7.48 18.64 25.27
C THR A 653 -6.80 18.16 23.99
N THR A 654 -6.32 16.92 23.95
CA THR A 654 -5.85 16.28 22.71
C THR A 654 -6.97 15.51 21.99
N ASN A 655 -8.07 15.20 22.69
CA ASN A 655 -9.16 14.33 22.23
C ASN A 655 -8.67 12.94 21.74
N ALA A 656 -7.55 12.45 22.29
CA ALA A 656 -6.97 11.16 21.89
C ALA A 656 -7.74 9.94 22.44
N TYR A 657 -8.53 10.10 23.50
CA TYR A 657 -9.26 9.02 24.17
C TYR A 657 -10.75 9.35 24.38
N ASP A 658 -11.52 8.36 24.81
CA ASP A 658 -12.96 8.52 25.08
C ASP A 658 -13.21 9.37 26.33
N ASP A 659 -14.21 10.25 26.27
CA ASP A 659 -14.66 11.07 27.40
C ASP A 659 -15.44 10.26 28.43
N PHE A 660 -15.45 10.71 29.68
CA PHE A 660 -16.37 10.19 30.69
C PHE A 660 -17.79 10.67 30.40
N VAL A 661 -18.71 9.73 30.15
CA VAL A 661 -20.12 10.02 29.87
C VAL A 661 -21.06 9.24 30.78
N ASN A 662 -22.21 9.82 31.12
CA ASN A 662 -23.27 9.09 31.82
C ASN A 662 -24.12 8.25 30.84
N ALA A 663 -25.14 7.55 31.35
CA ALA A 663 -25.99 6.65 30.56
C ALA A 663 -26.77 7.33 29.40
N ILE A 664 -26.81 8.66 29.34
CA ILE A 664 -27.44 9.45 28.26
C ILE A 664 -26.41 10.23 27.43
N ASN A 665 -25.13 9.83 27.46
CA ASN A 665 -24.02 10.48 26.75
C ASN A 665 -23.73 11.94 27.17
N LYS A 666 -24.03 12.33 28.41
CA LYS A 666 -23.66 13.64 28.97
C LYS A 666 -22.31 13.54 29.71
N SER A 667 -21.37 14.42 29.39
CA SER A 667 -20.01 14.48 29.97
C SER A 667 -19.76 15.69 30.88
N THR A 668 -20.61 16.71 30.82
CA THR A 668 -20.44 17.98 31.55
C THR A 668 -21.69 18.33 32.34
N PHE A 669 -21.52 18.68 33.62
CA PHE A 669 -22.58 19.12 34.53
C PHE A 669 -22.42 20.59 34.84
N THR A 670 -23.52 21.35 34.85
CA THR A 670 -23.47 22.81 34.92
C THR A 670 -24.39 23.35 36.00
N VAL A 671 -24.05 24.50 36.55
CA VAL A 671 -24.93 25.30 37.41
C VAL A 671 -25.06 26.70 36.86
N ASP A 672 -26.22 27.31 37.04
CA ASP A 672 -26.53 28.65 36.56
C ASP A 672 -27.62 29.29 37.44
N THR A 673 -27.50 30.58 37.71
CA THR A 673 -28.50 31.37 38.46
C THR A 673 -29.32 32.29 37.56
N TYR A 674 -29.02 32.33 36.25
CA TYR A 674 -29.76 33.13 35.28
C TYR A 674 -31.25 32.73 35.25
N GLU A 675 -32.12 33.74 35.28
CA GLU A 675 -33.55 33.63 35.55
C GLU A 675 -34.31 32.60 34.71
N THR A 676 -33.87 32.33 33.48
CA THR A 676 -34.54 31.40 32.55
C THR A 676 -34.00 29.98 32.58
N VAL A 677 -32.86 29.73 33.23
CA VAL A 677 -32.15 28.43 33.20
C VAL A 677 -31.66 27.97 34.58
N GLN A 678 -32.24 28.53 35.65
CA GLN A 678 -31.81 28.30 37.03
C GLN A 678 -31.57 26.82 37.36
N ARG A 679 -30.33 26.50 37.72
CA ARG A 679 -29.85 25.19 38.11
C ARG A 679 -28.81 25.36 39.22
N TYR A 680 -29.24 25.15 40.46
CA TYR A 680 -28.38 25.33 41.65
C TYR A 680 -27.52 24.11 41.97
N SER A 681 -27.83 22.95 41.40
CA SER A 681 -26.99 21.76 41.48
C SER A 681 -27.17 20.88 40.25
N ASP A 682 -26.12 20.16 39.89
CA ASP A 682 -26.09 19.16 38.82
C ASP A 682 -25.02 18.13 39.13
N GLY A 683 -25.17 16.91 38.61
CA GLY A 683 -24.24 15.83 38.88
C GLY A 683 -24.81 14.48 38.53
N ASP A 684 -23.92 13.55 38.23
CA ASP A 684 -24.24 12.15 37.95
C ASP A 684 -22.98 11.29 38.05
N THR A 685 -23.16 9.98 37.91
CA THR A 685 -22.05 9.06 37.66
C THR A 685 -21.76 8.97 36.17
N VAL A 686 -20.52 9.21 35.80
CA VAL A 686 -19.98 9.09 34.44
C VAL A 686 -19.03 7.92 34.35
N THR A 687 -18.92 7.32 33.17
CA THR A 687 -18.07 6.17 32.91
C THR A 687 -17.24 6.34 31.66
N ALA A 688 -16.03 5.78 31.64
CA ALA A 688 -15.18 5.68 30.46
C ALA A 688 -14.49 4.30 30.44
N THR A 689 -14.23 3.78 29.24
CA THR A 689 -13.42 2.56 29.07
C THR A 689 -11.96 2.96 29.02
N MET A 690 -11.13 2.42 29.92
CA MET A 690 -9.72 2.77 29.94
C MET A 690 -9.00 2.20 28.71
N PRO A 691 -8.13 3.00 28.06
CA PRO A 691 -7.30 2.49 26.98
C PRO A 691 -6.36 1.41 27.51
N THR A 692 -5.82 0.56 26.64
CA THR A 692 -4.71 -0.33 27.00
C THR A 692 -3.41 0.42 26.78
N GLY A 693 -2.53 0.43 27.77
CA GLY A 693 -1.19 1.01 27.59
C GLY A 693 -0.27 0.06 26.84
N SER A 694 0.76 0.59 26.21
CA SER A 694 1.83 -0.20 25.61
C SER A 694 2.77 -0.72 26.69
N GLU A 695 3.27 -1.95 26.54
CA GLU A 695 4.24 -2.50 27.48
C GLU A 695 5.49 -1.60 27.50
N PRO A 696 5.95 -1.13 28.68
CA PRO A 696 7.03 -0.15 28.81
C PRO A 696 8.28 -0.56 28.03
N THR A 697 8.75 0.31 27.14
CA THR A 697 9.86 0.08 26.21
C THR A 697 11.24 0.05 26.90
N GLU A 698 11.37 0.60 28.10
CA GLU A 698 12.56 0.45 28.97
C GLU A 698 12.16 0.20 30.44
N PRO A 699 13.05 -0.38 31.27
CA PRO A 699 12.79 -0.50 32.69
C PRO A 699 12.56 0.88 33.32
N ASN A 700 11.39 1.07 33.93
CA ASN A 700 10.95 2.34 34.54
C ASN A 700 10.53 3.47 33.57
N THR A 701 10.32 3.19 32.29
CA THR A 701 9.71 4.14 31.34
C THR A 701 8.29 3.71 30.99
N TYR A 702 7.39 3.96 31.94
CA TYR A 702 5.98 3.60 31.80
C TYR A 702 5.22 4.69 31.07
N GLN A 703 4.35 4.30 30.13
CA GLN A 703 3.42 5.23 29.49
C GLN A 703 2.57 5.90 30.56
N LYS A 704 2.25 7.19 30.36
CA LYS A 704 1.42 7.97 31.27
C LYS A 704 0.17 8.48 30.60
N ILE A 705 -0.93 8.42 31.34
CA ILE A 705 -2.19 9.09 31.01
C ILE A 705 -2.68 9.82 32.26
N ALA A 706 -3.61 10.75 32.09
CA ALA A 706 -4.32 11.37 33.17
C ALA A 706 -5.83 11.14 33.03
N ILE A 707 -6.46 10.74 34.13
CA ILE A 707 -7.89 11.01 34.33
C ILE A 707 -7.97 12.43 34.84
N ARG A 708 -8.63 13.32 34.11
CA ARG A 708 -8.68 14.74 34.47
C ARG A 708 -10.07 15.10 34.92
N VAL A 709 -10.14 15.91 35.97
CA VAL A 709 -11.37 16.55 36.42
C VAL A 709 -11.19 18.04 36.29
N SER A 710 -12.05 18.66 35.48
CA SER A 710 -12.05 20.10 35.23
C SER A 710 -13.24 20.73 35.94
N PHE A 711 -12.98 21.75 36.74
CA PHE A 711 -13.96 22.62 37.37
C PHE A 711 -13.78 24.03 36.82
N SER A 712 -14.76 24.51 36.07
CA SER A 712 -14.71 25.84 35.47
C SER A 712 -15.74 26.77 36.09
N SER A 713 -15.29 27.94 36.49
CA SER A 713 -16.09 29.15 36.63
C SER A 713 -15.31 30.29 35.96
N SER A 714 -15.31 31.51 36.50
CA SER A 714 -14.44 32.58 36.00
C SER A 714 -12.94 32.27 36.18
N ALA A 715 -12.60 31.26 36.97
CA ALA A 715 -11.29 30.61 36.99
C ALA A 715 -11.42 29.11 36.68
N ILE A 716 -10.43 28.55 36.00
CA ILE A 716 -10.33 27.12 35.67
C ILE A 716 -9.48 26.45 36.74
N MET A 717 -10.05 25.45 37.40
CA MET A 717 -9.43 24.66 38.47
C MET A 717 -9.62 23.17 38.17
N GLY A 718 -8.83 22.30 38.77
CA GLY A 718 -8.97 20.87 38.48
C GLY A 718 -7.91 19.99 39.11
N ALA A 719 -8.02 18.69 38.85
CA ALA A 719 -7.03 17.69 39.23
C ALA A 719 -6.77 16.72 38.07
N ASN A 720 -5.49 16.45 37.81
CA ASN A 720 -5.05 15.37 36.93
C ASN A 720 -4.55 14.22 37.79
N TYR A 721 -5.28 13.11 37.78
CA TYR A 721 -4.86 11.85 38.39
C TYR A 721 -4.00 11.10 37.37
N ILE A 722 -2.69 11.10 37.56
CA ILE A 722 -1.72 10.54 36.61
C ILE A 722 -1.55 9.05 36.90
N TYR A 723 -1.59 8.25 35.85
CA TYR A 723 -1.40 6.81 35.88
C TYR A 723 -0.19 6.41 35.05
N GLU A 724 0.52 5.38 35.48
CA GLU A 724 1.60 4.72 34.74
C GLU A 724 1.19 3.30 34.37
N TRP A 725 1.34 2.90 33.11
CA TRP A 725 1.08 1.53 32.68
C TRP A 725 2.20 0.60 33.14
N LYS A 726 1.95 -0.18 34.19
CA LYS A 726 2.96 -1.01 34.88
C LYS A 726 2.53 -2.46 35.00
N PRO A 727 3.50 -3.38 35.11
CA PRO A 727 3.17 -4.74 35.50
C PRO A 727 2.60 -4.74 36.92
N VAL A 728 1.57 -5.54 37.15
CA VAL A 728 0.94 -5.72 38.46
C VAL A 728 0.82 -7.21 38.75
N GLU A 729 1.22 -7.62 39.96
CA GLU A 729 1.15 -9.02 40.41
C GLU A 729 -0.28 -9.55 40.53
#